data_AF-X6N7C9-F1
#
_entry.id   AF-X6N7C9-F1
#
_cell.length_a   1.000
_cell.length_b   1.000
_cell.length_c   1.000
_cell.angle_alpha   90.00
_cell.angle_beta   90.00
_cell.angle_gamma   90.00
#
_symmetry.space_group_name_H-M   'P 1'
#
loop_
_entity.id
_entity.type
_entity.pdbx_description
1 polymer ?
#
loop_
_entity_poly.entity_id
_entity_poly.type
_entity_poly.pdbx_seq_one_letter_code
_entity_poly.pdbx_strand_id
1 'polypeptide(L)'
;MDTNILKFSTAIRIDEITLFLSLCSFQKKFVLFNYSHNASSKYFSLQDSCFIFIDFCLSYNHETYKLFCFYHNNEAFCILTRFFSLLKAIFLMFSFEFCFEVYIIDIMLAQLQQTFSEVGKEVILKAWKNCKENIDETKGALTWLTENTTNLQQQQYLMELFEYFGDKLEKTTISQTWKNCNQIFFDTYKKLEEVCAISDLNELNAYEILKEENEFKILREICLHILWNILKYPKHIKYRQIHKQALYNYLFLKCHTLGADLEKVSVVMEWFLQYFGFKKGNDDNWYYQHHHIQLLHLWKCYRSAINLQKMYFCVFILLLYKTRHWIVRRVCMLWNGKLKDYESLFDYEHRTIMLFDEHKLKIKSLQLGNPKKSSLEFNVSIQWYNDIDIHQTHAKWACLILNHTWHFRTIHPLDRDDLSNCVSVNESKNIREFNSFNVIWKSIDNKTHKEPLNPYSITFKQGIQHVQHNLQMRNHFMFGMDELILFECKFDKCKPAISSKISKMNDSDVLLYDIYKHLPHYPIIQVLWEIKGYFMVPYKRTIGIERKDLPKSNDLGIEFISSNQKTKFNPLLYECDLHKLKIIEDESSVKVTRNNNLQKLFHEVIQNNYLCDLITFQSKQNKKEEKQFYNNIKKQMNYNEKDENDIVS
;
A
#
# COMPACT_ATOMS: atom_id res chain seq x y z
N MET A 1 -31.54 -3.12 -62.56
CA MET A 1 -30.38 -2.83 -61.70
C MET A 1 -30.84 -1.84 -60.64
N ASP A 2 -30.37 -1.96 -59.40
CA ASP A 2 -30.88 -1.32 -58.18
C ASP A 2 -32.13 -1.93 -57.52
N THR A 3 -31.88 -3.02 -56.79
CA THR A 3 -32.61 -3.41 -55.54
C THR A 3 -31.99 -4.63 -54.84
N ASN A 4 -31.07 -5.37 -55.47
CA ASN A 4 -30.47 -6.60 -54.91
C ASN A 4 -29.18 -6.40 -54.09
N ILE A 5 -28.57 -5.21 -54.09
CA ILE A 5 -27.32 -4.94 -53.35
C ILE A 5 -27.61 -4.65 -51.86
N LEU A 6 -28.81 -4.17 -51.51
CA LEU A 6 -29.13 -3.80 -50.13
C LEU A 6 -29.46 -5.01 -49.22
N LYS A 7 -29.94 -6.13 -49.79
CA LYS A 7 -30.22 -7.37 -49.03
C LYS A 7 -28.97 -8.21 -48.74
N PHE A 8 -27.94 -8.12 -49.60
CA PHE A 8 -26.69 -8.88 -49.43
C PHE A 8 -25.80 -8.31 -48.32
N SER A 9 -25.86 -6.99 -48.08
CA SER A 9 -25.10 -6.31 -47.02
C SER A 9 -25.61 -6.62 -45.60
N THR A 10 -26.87 -7.05 -45.44
CA THR A 10 -27.46 -7.29 -44.12
C THR A 10 -27.21 -8.70 -43.59
N ALA A 11 -27.08 -9.70 -44.48
CA ALA A 11 -26.81 -11.09 -44.09
C ALA A 11 -25.36 -11.28 -43.62
N ILE A 12 -24.38 -10.65 -44.30
CA ILE A 12 -22.94 -10.74 -43.95
C ILE A 12 -22.65 -10.18 -42.55
N ARG A 13 -23.42 -9.17 -42.10
CA ARG A 13 -23.24 -8.58 -40.76
C ARG A 13 -23.69 -9.49 -39.61
N ILE A 14 -24.62 -10.42 -39.84
CA ILE A 14 -25.17 -11.26 -38.76
C ILE A 14 -24.21 -12.42 -38.43
N ASP A 15 -23.52 -12.96 -39.44
CA ASP A 15 -22.60 -14.08 -39.26
C ASP A 15 -21.23 -13.64 -38.71
N GLU A 16 -20.76 -12.45 -39.06
CA GLU A 16 -19.56 -11.84 -38.46
C GLU A 16 -19.76 -11.52 -36.97
N ILE A 17 -20.97 -11.11 -36.58
CA ILE A 17 -21.32 -10.87 -35.17
C ILE A 17 -21.39 -12.20 -34.40
N THR A 18 -21.92 -13.26 -35.01
CA THR A 18 -21.97 -14.60 -34.41
C THR A 18 -20.58 -15.18 -34.20
N LEU A 19 -19.68 -15.01 -35.18
CA LEU A 19 -18.28 -15.42 -35.09
C LEU A 19 -17.51 -14.65 -34.00
N PHE A 20 -17.72 -13.34 -33.92
CA PHE A 20 -17.11 -12.48 -32.89
C PHE A 20 -17.63 -12.82 -31.48
N LEU A 21 -18.92 -13.09 -31.32
CA LEU A 21 -19.51 -13.51 -30.05
C LEU A 21 -19.03 -14.90 -29.60
N SER A 22 -18.79 -15.82 -30.53
CA SER A 22 -18.20 -17.14 -30.23
C SER A 22 -16.75 -17.03 -29.75
N LEU A 23 -15.94 -16.18 -30.40
CA LEU A 23 -14.56 -15.87 -30.00
C LEU A 23 -14.48 -15.19 -28.62
N CYS A 24 -15.39 -14.24 -28.33
CA CYS A 24 -15.47 -13.62 -27.00
C CYS A 24 -15.96 -14.58 -25.91
N SER A 25 -16.86 -15.52 -26.23
CA SER A 25 -17.31 -16.59 -25.32
C SER A 25 -16.15 -17.56 -24.98
N PHE A 26 -15.28 -17.84 -25.95
CA PHE A 26 -14.11 -18.70 -25.77
C PHE A 26 -13.02 -18.03 -24.90
N GLN A 27 -12.70 -16.75 -25.12
CA GLN A 27 -11.79 -16.00 -24.23
C GLN A 27 -12.30 -15.97 -22.78
N LYS A 28 -13.62 -15.85 -22.59
CA LYS A 28 -14.23 -15.86 -21.26
C LYS A 28 -14.12 -17.24 -20.59
N LYS A 29 -14.28 -18.34 -21.34
CA LYS A 29 -14.07 -19.70 -20.86
C LYS A 29 -12.60 -19.99 -20.54
N PHE A 30 -11.66 -19.51 -21.34
CA PHE A 30 -10.22 -19.70 -21.10
C PHE A 30 -9.73 -18.96 -19.85
N VAL A 31 -10.26 -17.74 -19.61
CA VAL A 31 -10.00 -16.98 -18.37
C VAL A 31 -10.67 -17.62 -17.15
N LEU A 32 -11.88 -18.17 -17.29
CA LEU A 32 -12.56 -18.93 -16.22
C LEU A 32 -11.87 -20.27 -15.91
N PHE A 33 -11.29 -20.92 -16.92
CA PHE A 33 -10.53 -22.17 -16.77
C PHE A 33 -9.26 -21.96 -15.93
N ASN A 34 -8.56 -20.84 -16.14
CA ASN A 34 -7.40 -20.46 -15.33
C ASN A 34 -7.76 -20.00 -13.90
N TYR A 35 -8.99 -19.56 -13.65
CA TYR A 35 -9.41 -19.12 -12.31
C TYR A 35 -9.93 -20.25 -11.41
N SER A 36 -10.34 -21.39 -11.98
CA SER A 36 -10.93 -22.49 -11.19
C SER A 36 -9.91 -23.47 -10.59
N HIS A 37 -8.61 -23.34 -10.90
CA HIS A 37 -7.61 -24.35 -10.55
C HIS A 37 -6.93 -24.18 -9.16
N ASN A 38 -7.50 -23.37 -8.27
CA ASN A 38 -6.98 -23.21 -6.90
C ASN A 38 -7.62 -24.13 -5.84
N ALA A 39 -8.29 -25.22 -6.24
CA ALA A 39 -8.73 -26.24 -5.31
C ALA A 39 -8.62 -27.66 -5.89
N SER A 40 -7.85 -28.50 -5.18
CA SER A 40 -7.63 -29.94 -5.36
C SER A 40 -6.61 -30.40 -6.42
N SER A 41 -5.67 -31.20 -5.93
CA SER A 41 -4.50 -31.74 -6.61
C SER A 41 -4.84 -32.83 -7.62
N LYS A 42 -4.53 -32.58 -8.89
CA LYS A 42 -3.99 -33.55 -9.84
C LYS A 42 -3.26 -32.76 -10.93
N TYR A 43 -1.95 -32.94 -11.01
CA TYR A 43 -1.09 -32.27 -12.00
C TYR A 43 -1.49 -32.74 -13.40
N PHE A 44 -2.07 -31.82 -14.18
CA PHE A 44 -2.06 -31.89 -15.65
C PHE A 44 -0.81 -31.16 -16.12
N SER A 45 0.01 -31.79 -16.97
CA SER A 45 1.23 -31.16 -17.47
C SER A 45 0.89 -30.05 -18.49
N LEU A 46 1.72 -29.02 -18.59
CA LEU A 46 1.59 -27.98 -19.62
C LEU A 46 1.59 -28.61 -21.03
N GLN A 47 2.28 -29.74 -21.18
CA GLN A 47 2.32 -30.57 -22.39
C GLN A 47 0.92 -31.11 -22.75
N ASP A 48 0.13 -31.60 -21.80
CA ASP A 48 -1.23 -32.08 -22.02
C ASP A 48 -2.17 -30.95 -22.46
N SER A 49 -1.97 -29.74 -21.91
CA SER A 49 -2.75 -28.55 -22.27
C SER A 49 -2.44 -28.07 -23.70
N CYS A 50 -1.18 -28.14 -24.11
CA CYS A 50 -0.78 -27.87 -25.50
C CYS A 50 -1.32 -28.93 -26.47
N PHE A 51 -1.30 -30.22 -26.11
CA PHE A 51 -1.88 -31.28 -26.93
C PHE A 51 -3.39 -31.14 -27.12
N ILE A 52 -4.14 -30.87 -26.04
CA ILE A 52 -5.60 -30.63 -26.10
C ILE A 52 -5.92 -29.41 -26.97
N PHE A 53 -5.10 -28.37 -26.90
CA PHE A 53 -5.29 -27.15 -27.71
C PHE A 53 -4.97 -27.38 -29.19
N ILE A 54 -3.94 -28.18 -29.51
CA ILE A 54 -3.61 -28.56 -30.89
C ILE A 54 -4.71 -29.43 -31.49
N ASP A 55 -5.21 -30.44 -30.75
CA ASP A 55 -6.33 -31.29 -31.18
C ASP A 55 -7.63 -30.48 -31.38
N PHE A 56 -7.87 -29.48 -30.54
CA PHE A 56 -8.98 -28.53 -30.72
C PHE A 56 -8.83 -27.69 -32.01
N CYS A 57 -7.62 -27.20 -32.30
CA CYS A 57 -7.35 -26.43 -33.53
C CYS A 57 -7.44 -27.29 -34.81
N LEU A 58 -7.13 -28.59 -34.70
CA LEU A 58 -7.25 -29.55 -35.80
C LEU A 58 -8.71 -29.98 -36.03
N SER A 59 -9.49 -30.20 -34.96
CA SER A 59 -10.91 -30.56 -35.06
C SER A 59 -11.79 -29.40 -35.54
N TYR A 60 -11.51 -28.16 -35.13
CA TYR A 60 -12.25 -26.97 -35.59
C TYR A 60 -12.11 -26.73 -37.11
N ASN A 61 -10.96 -27.09 -37.70
CA ASN A 61 -10.72 -26.99 -39.14
C ASN A 61 -11.60 -27.95 -39.96
N HIS A 62 -11.95 -29.12 -39.44
CA HIS A 62 -12.70 -30.13 -40.19
C HIS A 62 -14.18 -29.74 -40.37
N GLU A 63 -14.79 -29.13 -39.35
CA GLU A 63 -16.19 -28.65 -39.40
C GLU A 63 -16.32 -27.35 -40.22
N THR A 64 -15.35 -26.44 -40.15
CA THR A 64 -15.34 -25.22 -40.99
C THR A 64 -15.11 -25.55 -42.46
N TYR A 65 -14.29 -26.57 -42.78
CA TYR A 65 -14.09 -27.01 -44.18
C TYR A 65 -15.40 -27.57 -44.80
N LYS A 66 -16.21 -28.29 -44.00
CA LYS A 66 -17.51 -28.82 -44.45
C LYS A 66 -18.55 -27.73 -44.71
N LEU A 67 -18.58 -26.68 -43.89
CA LEU A 67 -19.51 -25.56 -44.09
C LEU A 67 -19.13 -24.69 -45.31
N PHE A 68 -17.85 -24.71 -45.73
CA PHE A 68 -17.31 -23.83 -46.77
C PHE A 68 -17.31 -24.40 -48.20
N CYS A 69 -17.46 -25.72 -48.38
CA CYS A 69 -17.57 -26.34 -49.71
C CYS A 69 -18.78 -25.88 -50.54
N PHE A 70 -19.70 -25.10 -49.96
CA PHE A 70 -20.90 -24.58 -50.64
C PHE A 70 -20.68 -23.25 -51.41
N TYR A 71 -19.56 -22.55 -51.23
CA TYR A 71 -19.26 -21.28 -51.90
C TYR A 71 -18.06 -21.41 -52.84
N HIS A 72 -18.23 -22.15 -53.94
CA HIS A 72 -17.24 -22.25 -55.00
C HIS A 72 -17.40 -21.04 -55.96
N ASN A 73 -16.34 -20.24 -56.11
CA ASN A 73 -16.15 -19.09 -57.02
C ASN A 73 -16.24 -17.68 -56.41
N ASN A 74 -15.50 -17.40 -55.33
CA ASN A 74 -15.26 -16.01 -54.93
C ASN A 74 -13.78 -15.78 -54.62
N GLU A 75 -13.17 -14.79 -55.28
CA GLU A 75 -11.78 -14.37 -55.08
C GLU A 75 -11.50 -13.97 -53.61
N ALA A 76 -12.53 -13.47 -52.93
CA ALA A 76 -12.52 -13.21 -51.48
C ALA A 76 -12.23 -14.47 -50.64
N PHE A 77 -12.64 -15.66 -51.09
CA PHE A 77 -12.37 -16.93 -50.40
C PHE A 77 -10.88 -17.30 -50.47
N CYS A 78 -10.23 -17.09 -51.61
CA CYS A 78 -8.79 -17.30 -51.75
C CYS A 78 -7.98 -16.34 -50.86
N ILE A 79 -8.45 -15.10 -50.69
CA ILE A 79 -7.82 -14.13 -49.78
C ILE A 79 -8.01 -14.56 -48.32
N LEU A 80 -9.22 -14.95 -47.94
CA LEU A 80 -9.55 -15.36 -46.57
C LEU A 80 -8.83 -16.64 -46.14
N THR A 81 -8.75 -17.64 -47.02
CA THR A 81 -7.99 -18.88 -46.77
C THR A 81 -6.48 -18.63 -46.67
N ARG A 82 -5.92 -17.74 -47.49
CA ARG A 82 -4.52 -17.29 -47.36
C ARG A 82 -4.29 -16.55 -46.04
N PHE A 83 -5.23 -15.69 -45.63
CA PHE A 83 -5.17 -14.97 -44.36
C PHE A 83 -5.21 -15.92 -43.16
N PHE A 84 -6.14 -16.88 -43.12
CA PHE A 84 -6.19 -17.87 -42.03
C PHE A 84 -4.99 -18.82 -42.02
N SER A 85 -4.48 -19.20 -43.20
CA SER A 85 -3.24 -19.99 -43.29
C SER A 85 -2.04 -19.23 -42.75
N LEU A 86 -1.95 -17.92 -43.03
CA LEU A 86 -0.92 -17.04 -42.46
C LEU A 86 -1.09 -16.88 -40.95
N LEU A 87 -2.32 -16.68 -40.47
CA LEU A 87 -2.62 -16.56 -39.03
C LEU A 87 -2.25 -17.85 -38.28
N LYS A 88 -2.55 -19.02 -38.87
CA LYS A 88 -2.19 -20.34 -38.34
C LYS A 88 -0.68 -20.53 -38.30
N ALA A 89 0.04 -20.12 -39.35
CA ALA A 89 1.51 -20.17 -39.38
C ALA A 89 2.13 -19.26 -38.31
N ILE A 90 1.63 -18.02 -38.17
CA ILE A 90 2.06 -17.08 -37.13
C ILE A 90 1.78 -17.66 -35.74
N PHE A 91 0.60 -18.21 -35.50
CA PHE A 91 0.23 -18.82 -34.22
C PHE A 91 1.10 -20.05 -33.88
N LEU A 92 1.38 -20.90 -34.87
CA LEU A 92 2.29 -22.04 -34.73
C LEU A 92 3.73 -21.59 -34.43
N MET A 93 4.21 -20.51 -35.05
CA MET A 93 5.53 -19.95 -34.73
C MET A 93 5.59 -19.42 -33.30
N PHE A 94 4.59 -18.64 -32.84
CA PHE A 94 4.56 -18.16 -31.45
C PHE A 94 4.41 -19.28 -30.43
N SER A 95 3.59 -20.29 -30.72
CA SER A 95 3.42 -21.44 -29.84
C SER A 95 4.71 -22.25 -29.74
N PHE A 96 5.43 -22.40 -30.86
CA PHE A 96 6.71 -23.10 -30.91
C PHE A 96 7.80 -22.34 -30.14
N GLU A 97 7.91 -21.02 -30.33
CA GLU A 97 8.86 -20.16 -29.60
C GLU A 97 8.63 -20.20 -28.09
N PHE A 98 7.36 -20.06 -27.66
CA PHE A 98 7.02 -20.16 -26.24
C PHE A 98 7.27 -21.55 -25.64
N CYS A 99 6.91 -22.62 -26.36
CA CYS A 99 7.19 -23.99 -25.90
C CYS A 99 8.69 -24.25 -25.82
N PHE A 100 9.46 -23.70 -26.74
CA PHE A 100 10.91 -23.85 -26.80
C PHE A 100 11.60 -23.12 -25.64
N GLU A 101 11.18 -21.90 -25.29
CA GLU A 101 11.69 -21.17 -24.12
C GLU A 101 11.39 -21.91 -22.81
N VAL A 102 10.15 -22.35 -22.60
CA VAL A 102 9.77 -23.12 -21.39
C VAL A 102 10.57 -24.41 -21.30
N TYR A 103 10.74 -25.11 -22.42
CA TYR A 103 11.51 -26.35 -22.48
C TYR A 103 13.01 -26.14 -22.19
N ILE A 104 13.61 -25.06 -22.70
CA ILE A 104 15.00 -24.70 -22.40
C ILE A 104 15.16 -24.39 -20.92
N ILE A 105 14.24 -23.63 -20.33
CA ILE A 105 14.26 -23.30 -18.90
C ILE A 105 14.18 -24.58 -18.06
N ASP A 106 13.28 -25.51 -18.38
CA ASP A 106 13.16 -26.78 -17.67
C ASP A 106 14.44 -27.63 -17.77
N ILE A 107 15.07 -27.70 -18.96
CA ILE A 107 16.35 -28.38 -19.13
C ILE A 107 17.43 -27.74 -18.27
N MET A 108 17.55 -26.41 -18.29
CA MET A 108 18.58 -25.70 -17.54
C MET A 108 18.36 -25.83 -16.03
N LEU A 109 17.12 -25.74 -15.55
CA LEU A 109 16.77 -25.99 -14.16
C LEU A 109 17.06 -27.44 -13.74
N ALA A 110 16.79 -28.42 -14.62
CA ALA A 110 17.14 -29.81 -14.36
C ALA A 110 18.65 -30.03 -14.25
N GLN A 111 19.44 -29.40 -15.13
CA GLN A 111 20.92 -29.44 -15.06
C GLN A 111 21.46 -28.79 -13.79
N LEU A 112 20.92 -27.64 -13.39
CA LEU A 112 21.27 -26.98 -12.14
C LEU A 112 20.89 -27.86 -10.94
N GLN A 113 19.70 -28.47 -10.94
CA GLN A 113 19.26 -29.38 -9.88
C GLN A 113 20.13 -30.63 -9.77
N GLN A 114 20.61 -31.16 -10.90
CA GLN A 114 21.54 -32.28 -10.92
C GLN A 114 22.91 -31.89 -10.33
N THR A 115 23.39 -30.68 -10.63
CA THR A 115 24.67 -30.18 -10.14
C THR A 115 24.62 -29.82 -8.65
N PHE A 116 23.49 -29.27 -8.19
CA PHE A 116 23.27 -28.81 -6.82
C PHE A 116 22.15 -29.64 -6.16
N SER A 117 22.36 -30.94 -6.05
CA SER A 117 21.36 -31.89 -5.53
C SER A 117 20.92 -31.62 -4.09
N GLU A 118 21.77 -30.96 -3.30
CA GLU A 118 21.51 -30.57 -1.90
C GLU A 118 20.72 -29.26 -1.78
N VAL A 119 20.53 -28.52 -2.88
CA VAL A 119 19.77 -27.27 -2.91
C VAL A 119 18.34 -27.55 -3.36
N GLY A 120 17.36 -27.05 -2.62
CA GLY A 120 15.95 -27.21 -2.97
C GLY A 120 15.59 -26.53 -4.30
N LYS A 121 14.73 -27.17 -5.09
CA LYS A 121 14.24 -26.67 -6.40
C LYS A 121 13.79 -25.21 -6.37
N GLU A 122 13.11 -24.81 -5.29
CA GLU A 122 12.63 -23.43 -5.11
C GLU A 122 13.77 -22.42 -5.01
N VAL A 123 14.86 -22.78 -4.32
CA VAL A 123 16.04 -21.92 -4.18
C VAL A 123 16.78 -21.82 -5.52
N ILE A 124 16.88 -22.92 -6.28
CA ILE A 124 17.47 -22.91 -7.63
C ILE A 124 16.68 -22.00 -8.57
N LEU A 125 15.36 -22.13 -8.59
CA LEU A 125 14.50 -21.27 -9.41
C LEU A 125 14.63 -19.80 -9.03
N LYS A 126 14.75 -19.51 -7.73
CA LYS A 126 14.93 -18.14 -7.23
C LYS A 126 16.29 -17.56 -7.61
N ALA A 127 17.37 -18.35 -7.50
CA ALA A 127 18.70 -17.96 -7.96
C ALA A 127 18.73 -17.70 -9.48
N TRP A 128 18.12 -18.59 -10.27
CA TRP A 128 18.01 -18.44 -11.73
C TRP A 128 17.35 -17.11 -12.14
N LYS A 129 16.21 -16.79 -11.51
CA LYS A 129 15.50 -15.53 -11.75
C LYS A 129 16.32 -14.31 -11.34
N ASN A 130 16.99 -14.36 -10.19
CA ASN A 130 17.79 -13.24 -9.69
C ASN A 130 19.05 -12.98 -10.53
N CYS A 131 19.61 -14.04 -11.12
CA CYS A 131 20.73 -13.96 -12.07
C CYS A 131 20.28 -13.74 -13.52
N LYS A 132 19.04 -13.28 -13.75
CA LYS A 132 18.49 -12.96 -15.08
C LYS A 132 18.69 -14.08 -16.10
N GLU A 133 18.52 -15.32 -15.66
CA GLU A 133 18.63 -16.50 -16.52
C GLU A 133 20.07 -16.73 -17.08
N ASN A 134 21.08 -16.13 -16.44
CA ASN A 134 22.48 -16.40 -16.73
C ASN A 134 22.95 -17.64 -15.93
N ILE A 135 23.29 -18.71 -16.65
CA ILE A 135 23.70 -19.99 -16.05
C ILE A 135 24.98 -19.88 -15.21
N ASP A 136 25.95 -19.10 -15.64
CA ASP A 136 27.24 -19.00 -14.95
C ASP A 136 27.11 -18.17 -13.66
N GLU A 137 26.35 -17.08 -13.71
CA GLU A 137 26.02 -16.29 -12.52
C GLU A 137 25.18 -17.11 -11.53
N THR A 138 24.20 -17.88 -12.03
CA THR A 138 23.36 -18.75 -11.21
C THR A 138 24.20 -19.82 -10.53
N LYS A 139 25.10 -20.49 -11.25
CA LYS A 139 26.06 -21.44 -10.66
C LYS A 139 26.91 -20.76 -9.59
N GLY A 140 27.44 -19.57 -9.86
CA GLY A 140 28.21 -18.81 -8.87
C GLY A 140 27.42 -18.38 -7.64
N ALA A 141 26.10 -18.16 -7.75
CA ALA A 141 25.22 -17.90 -6.61
C ALA A 141 24.91 -19.18 -5.81
N LEU A 142 24.64 -20.29 -6.51
CA LEU A 142 24.33 -21.58 -5.89
C LEU A 142 25.55 -22.16 -5.15
N THR A 143 26.74 -22.12 -5.75
CA THR A 143 28.00 -22.51 -5.08
C THR A 143 28.21 -21.69 -3.81
N TRP A 144 28.03 -20.37 -3.90
CA TRP A 144 28.13 -19.48 -2.75
C TRP A 144 27.13 -19.81 -1.63
N LEU A 145 25.88 -20.16 -1.97
CA LEU A 145 24.89 -20.62 -0.98
C LEU A 145 25.32 -21.93 -0.30
N THR A 146 25.76 -22.91 -1.08
CA THR A 146 26.19 -24.22 -0.54
C THR A 146 27.40 -24.09 0.39
N GLU A 147 28.33 -23.17 0.12
CA GLU A 147 29.51 -22.93 0.97
C GLU A 147 29.19 -22.24 2.31
N ASN A 148 28.03 -21.60 2.45
CA ASN A 148 27.70 -20.73 3.59
C ASN A 148 26.50 -21.21 4.43
N THR A 149 25.91 -22.36 4.12
CA THR A 149 24.69 -22.85 4.77
C THR A 149 24.76 -24.34 5.09
N THR A 150 24.02 -24.76 6.12
CA THR A 150 24.02 -26.17 6.57
C THR A 150 22.70 -26.89 6.32
N ASN A 151 21.60 -26.15 6.14
CA ASN A 151 20.27 -26.71 5.89
C ASN A 151 19.45 -25.86 4.90
N LEU A 152 18.36 -26.44 4.40
CA LEU A 152 17.50 -25.83 3.38
C LEU A 152 16.87 -24.49 3.82
N GLN A 153 16.50 -24.37 5.10
CA GLN A 153 15.91 -23.13 5.62
C GLN A 153 16.94 -21.99 5.62
N GLN A 154 18.18 -22.28 5.99
CA GLN A 154 19.29 -21.32 5.90
C GLN A 154 19.60 -20.93 4.45
N GLN A 155 19.51 -21.88 3.50
CA GLN A 155 19.65 -21.57 2.07
C GLN A 155 18.57 -20.60 1.59
N GLN A 156 17.32 -20.80 1.99
CA GLN A 156 16.22 -19.89 1.66
C GLN A 156 16.47 -18.48 2.22
N TYR A 157 16.83 -18.37 3.49
CA TYR A 157 17.13 -17.08 4.12
C TYR A 157 18.33 -16.37 3.50
N LEU A 158 19.43 -17.09 3.22
CA LEU A 158 20.60 -16.49 2.60
C LEU A 158 20.32 -16.06 1.14
N MET A 159 19.44 -16.79 0.43
CA MET A 159 18.97 -16.40 -0.90
C MET A 159 18.07 -15.15 -0.86
N GLU A 160 17.22 -15.00 0.17
CA GLU A 160 16.46 -13.77 0.41
C GLU A 160 17.37 -12.57 0.69
N LEU A 161 18.43 -12.76 1.49
CA LEU A 161 19.44 -11.71 1.70
C LEU A 161 20.15 -11.36 0.39
N PHE A 162 20.54 -12.36 -0.41
CA PHE A 162 21.18 -12.12 -1.71
C PHE A 162 20.26 -11.43 -2.72
N GLU A 163 18.96 -11.76 -2.74
CA GLU A 163 17.97 -11.06 -3.55
C GLU A 163 17.87 -9.57 -3.20
N TYR A 164 17.90 -9.24 -1.91
CA TYR A 164 17.68 -7.88 -1.44
C TYR A 164 18.94 -7.00 -1.45
N PHE A 165 20.12 -7.62 -1.24
CA PHE A 165 21.40 -6.91 -1.07
C PHE A 165 22.45 -7.24 -2.14
N GLY A 166 22.26 -8.25 -2.98
CA GLY A 166 23.29 -8.75 -3.92
C GLY A 166 23.67 -7.79 -5.04
N ASP A 167 22.82 -6.79 -5.30
CA ASP A 167 23.09 -5.67 -6.22
C ASP A 167 23.84 -4.51 -5.54
N LYS A 168 23.79 -4.44 -4.20
CA LYS A 168 24.36 -3.34 -3.38
C LYS A 168 25.66 -3.72 -2.70
N LEU A 169 25.81 -4.99 -2.33
CA LEU A 169 26.91 -5.49 -1.52
C LEU A 169 27.57 -6.68 -2.18
N GLU A 170 28.88 -6.76 -2.07
CA GLU A 170 29.62 -7.95 -2.48
C GLU A 170 29.16 -9.18 -1.68
N LYS A 171 29.07 -10.33 -2.36
CA LYS A 171 28.71 -11.63 -1.75
C LYS A 171 29.52 -11.96 -0.49
N THR A 172 30.79 -11.54 -0.46
CA THR A 172 31.71 -11.69 0.68
C THR A 172 31.23 -10.95 1.92
N THR A 173 30.71 -9.72 1.76
CA THR A 173 30.16 -8.89 2.83
C THR A 173 28.89 -9.52 3.41
N ILE A 174 28.01 -10.02 2.53
CA ILE A 174 26.78 -10.73 2.92
C ILE A 174 27.14 -11.99 3.73
N SER A 175 28.05 -12.83 3.23
CA SER A 175 28.51 -14.04 3.92
C SER A 175 29.15 -13.76 5.27
N GLN A 176 30.03 -12.76 5.34
CA GLN A 176 30.73 -12.44 6.58
C GLN A 176 29.74 -11.94 7.64
N THR A 177 28.79 -11.10 7.26
CA THR A 177 27.75 -10.60 8.16
C THR A 177 26.83 -11.73 8.61
N TRP A 178 26.42 -12.62 7.69
CA TRP A 178 25.65 -13.82 7.99
C TRP A 178 26.33 -14.70 9.04
N LYS A 179 27.64 -14.95 8.89
CA LYS A 179 28.43 -15.71 9.87
C LYS A 179 28.56 -14.98 11.21
N ASN A 180 28.82 -13.67 11.18
CA ASN A 180 28.97 -12.85 12.39
C ASN A 180 27.66 -12.77 13.21
N CYS A 181 26.50 -12.84 12.55
CA CYS A 181 25.18 -12.85 13.17
C CYS A 181 24.69 -14.27 13.49
N ASN A 182 25.61 -15.24 13.63
CA ASN A 182 25.30 -16.64 13.94
C ASN A 182 24.23 -17.26 13.02
N GLN A 183 24.16 -16.81 11.76
CA GLN A 183 23.20 -17.30 10.76
C GLN A 183 21.74 -17.04 11.14
N ILE A 184 21.47 -15.99 11.94
CA ILE A 184 20.12 -15.51 12.26
C ILE A 184 19.71 -14.49 11.21
N PHE A 185 18.65 -14.81 10.47
CA PHE A 185 18.16 -13.99 9.34
C PHE A 185 17.86 -12.54 9.73
N PHE A 186 17.07 -12.33 10.79
CA PHE A 186 16.64 -10.99 11.18
C PHE A 186 17.82 -10.10 11.60
N ASP A 187 18.75 -10.65 12.39
CA ASP A 187 19.93 -9.92 12.86
C ASP A 187 20.87 -9.60 11.70
N THR A 188 21.08 -10.56 10.80
CA THR A 188 21.88 -10.35 9.58
C THR A 188 21.26 -9.29 8.68
N TYR A 189 19.95 -9.36 8.44
CA TYR A 189 19.22 -8.39 7.63
C TYR A 189 19.39 -6.98 8.18
N LYS A 190 19.18 -6.79 9.49
CA LYS A 190 19.34 -5.48 10.15
C LYS A 190 20.77 -4.96 10.04
N LYS A 191 21.77 -5.83 10.19
CA LYS A 191 23.17 -5.43 10.07
C LYS A 191 23.56 -5.06 8.64
N LEU A 192 23.09 -5.81 7.64
CA LEU A 192 23.30 -5.47 6.23
C LEU A 192 22.58 -4.18 5.84
N GLU A 193 21.38 -3.93 6.37
CA GLU A 193 20.66 -2.66 6.21
C GLU A 193 21.45 -1.47 6.80
N GLU A 194 22.08 -1.64 7.97
CA GLU A 194 23.01 -0.65 8.54
C GLU A 194 24.25 -0.42 7.67
N VAL A 195 24.85 -1.49 7.15
CA VAL A 195 26.04 -1.40 6.27
C VAL A 195 25.70 -0.67 4.99
N CYS A 196 24.57 -1.01 4.35
CA CYS A 196 24.06 -0.26 3.19
C CYS A 196 23.83 1.20 3.56
N ALA A 197 23.12 1.50 4.64
CA ALA A 197 22.88 2.88 5.06
C ALA A 197 24.18 3.70 5.22
N ILE A 198 25.29 3.08 5.62
CA ILE A 198 26.61 3.73 5.76
C ILE A 198 27.31 3.87 4.40
N SER A 199 27.33 2.83 3.56
CA SER A 199 27.92 2.90 2.21
C SER A 199 27.17 3.92 1.34
N ASP A 200 25.85 3.92 1.45
CA ASP A 200 24.95 4.83 0.76
C ASP A 200 25.08 6.25 1.28
N LEU A 201 25.57 6.46 2.51
CA LEU A 201 25.91 7.79 3.03
C LEU A 201 27.17 8.38 2.38
N ASN A 202 28.10 7.53 1.93
CA ASN A 202 29.28 7.95 1.18
C ASN A 202 28.98 8.08 -0.31
N GLU A 203 28.13 7.22 -0.87
CA GLU A 203 27.48 7.44 -2.18
C GLU A 203 26.51 8.63 -2.15
N LEU A 204 26.03 9.06 -0.97
CA LEU A 204 25.24 10.29 -0.82
C LEU A 204 26.05 11.57 -1.10
N ASN A 205 27.39 11.52 -1.04
CA ASN A 205 28.22 12.58 -1.60
C ASN A 205 28.28 12.52 -3.13
N ALA A 206 28.14 11.33 -3.74
CA ALA A 206 27.83 11.19 -5.15
C ALA A 206 26.35 11.50 -5.46
N TYR A 207 25.47 11.66 -4.47
CA TYR A 207 24.07 12.08 -4.65
C TYR A 207 23.93 13.60 -4.87
N GLU A 208 25.04 14.36 -4.77
CA GLU A 208 25.15 15.64 -5.49
C GLU A 208 25.07 15.46 -7.02
N ILE A 209 25.28 14.24 -7.55
CA ILE A 209 25.04 13.82 -8.95
C ILE A 209 23.56 13.43 -9.16
N LEU A 210 22.79 13.16 -8.10
CA LEU A 210 21.32 13.08 -8.11
C LEU A 210 20.65 14.43 -7.80
N LYS A 211 21.35 15.54 -8.05
CA LYS A 211 20.66 16.73 -8.55
C LYS A 211 19.93 16.28 -9.79
N GLU A 212 18.61 16.06 -9.68
CA GLU A 212 17.74 15.93 -10.85
C GLU A 212 18.22 16.96 -11.87
N GLU A 213 18.83 16.46 -12.94
CA GLU A 213 19.41 17.32 -13.95
C GLU A 213 18.30 18.26 -14.39
N ASN A 214 18.64 19.53 -14.56
CA ASN A 214 17.64 20.54 -14.87
C ASN A 214 16.84 20.14 -16.11
N GLU A 215 17.47 19.41 -17.03
CA GLU A 215 16.92 18.66 -18.16
C GLU A 215 15.72 17.79 -17.78
N PHE A 216 15.88 16.83 -16.87
CA PHE A 216 14.81 15.92 -16.44
C PHE A 216 13.66 16.66 -15.76
N LYS A 217 13.97 17.68 -14.97
CA LYS A 217 12.94 18.52 -14.33
C LYS A 217 12.06 19.21 -15.36
N ILE A 218 12.67 19.76 -16.41
CA ILE A 218 11.98 20.44 -17.53
C ILE A 218 11.12 19.43 -18.30
N LEU A 219 11.71 18.28 -18.67
CA LEU A 219 11.01 17.21 -19.38
C LEU A 219 9.78 16.75 -18.61
N ARG A 220 9.92 16.47 -17.30
CA ARG A 220 8.82 16.02 -16.45
C ARG A 220 7.71 17.06 -16.36
N GLU A 221 8.05 18.33 -16.12
CA GLU A 221 7.07 19.43 -16.04
C GLU A 221 6.22 19.50 -17.33
N ILE A 222 6.88 19.44 -18.49
CA ILE A 222 6.22 19.54 -19.79
C ILE A 222 5.40 18.30 -20.12
N CYS A 223 5.96 17.10 -19.90
CA CYS A 223 5.26 15.84 -20.09
C CYS A 223 3.99 15.77 -19.23
N LEU A 224 4.08 16.11 -17.94
CA LEU A 224 2.91 16.16 -17.06
C LEU A 224 1.88 17.17 -17.55
N HIS A 225 2.30 18.35 -17.99
CA HIS A 225 1.37 19.36 -18.52
C HIS A 225 0.62 18.88 -19.78
N ILE A 226 1.34 18.27 -20.72
CA ILE A 226 0.76 17.74 -21.97
C ILE A 226 -0.21 16.61 -21.64
N LEU A 227 0.24 15.59 -20.92
CA LEU A 227 -0.57 14.43 -20.55
C LEU A 227 -1.80 14.85 -19.77
N TRP A 228 -1.65 15.75 -18.80
CA TRP A 228 -2.77 16.25 -18.00
C TRP A 228 -3.84 16.94 -18.85
N ASN A 229 -3.44 17.83 -19.77
CA ASN A 229 -4.39 18.52 -20.64
C ASN A 229 -5.19 17.54 -21.51
N ILE A 230 -4.55 16.50 -22.05
CA ILE A 230 -5.23 15.47 -22.84
C ILE A 230 -6.16 14.63 -21.97
N LEU A 231 -5.70 14.20 -20.78
CA LEU A 231 -6.48 13.39 -19.85
C LEU A 231 -7.70 14.13 -19.31
N LYS A 232 -7.55 15.43 -19.03
CA LYS A 232 -8.63 16.30 -18.54
C LYS A 232 -9.65 16.64 -19.63
N TYR A 233 -9.17 16.91 -20.84
CA TYR A 233 -10.01 17.36 -21.96
C TYR A 233 -9.85 16.47 -23.19
N PRO A 234 -10.17 15.17 -23.09
CA PRO A 234 -9.89 14.22 -24.16
C PRO A 234 -10.59 14.61 -25.46
N LYS A 235 -11.75 15.26 -25.42
CA LYS A 235 -12.50 15.65 -26.62
C LYS A 235 -11.97 16.92 -27.31
N HIS A 236 -11.10 17.69 -26.67
CA HIS A 236 -10.69 18.99 -27.19
C HIS A 236 -9.47 18.83 -28.10
N ILE A 237 -9.67 19.02 -29.40
CA ILE A 237 -8.63 18.87 -30.44
C ILE A 237 -7.41 19.75 -30.16
N LYS A 238 -7.61 20.94 -29.56
CA LYS A 238 -6.53 21.86 -29.19
C LYS A 238 -5.42 21.20 -28.36
N TYR A 239 -5.75 20.29 -27.44
CA TYR A 239 -4.75 19.63 -26.58
C TYR A 239 -4.12 18.39 -27.24
N ARG A 240 -4.63 17.99 -28.40
CA ARG A 240 -4.08 16.91 -29.23
C ARG A 240 -3.09 17.42 -30.27
N GLN A 241 -2.81 18.72 -30.30
CA GLN A 241 -1.91 19.37 -31.24
C GLN A 241 -0.88 20.19 -30.46
N ILE A 242 0.40 19.97 -30.76
CA ILE A 242 1.50 20.71 -30.15
C ILE A 242 2.30 21.37 -31.27
N HIS A 243 2.28 22.70 -31.29
CA HIS A 243 3.01 23.47 -32.28
C HIS A 243 4.52 23.39 -32.00
N LYS A 244 5.31 22.92 -32.97
CA LYS A 244 6.75 22.66 -32.80
C LYS A 244 7.51 23.89 -32.29
N GLN A 245 7.28 25.05 -32.91
CA GLN A 245 7.95 26.29 -32.50
C GLN A 245 7.54 26.73 -31.08
N ALA A 246 6.28 26.49 -30.67
CA ALA A 246 5.82 26.89 -29.36
C ALA A 246 6.43 26.00 -28.27
N LEU A 247 6.52 24.69 -28.53
CA LEU A 247 7.21 23.75 -27.67
C LEU A 247 8.71 24.09 -27.57
N TYR A 248 9.37 24.34 -28.70
CA TYR A 248 10.79 24.71 -28.72
C TYR A 248 11.06 26.01 -27.97
N ASN A 249 10.27 27.07 -28.19
CA ASN A 249 10.44 28.33 -27.47
C ASN A 249 10.23 28.17 -25.96
N TYR A 250 9.27 27.31 -25.55
CA TYR A 250 9.04 27.01 -24.14
C TYR A 250 10.21 26.23 -23.53
N LEU A 251 10.71 25.21 -24.23
CA LEU A 251 11.89 24.44 -23.86
C LEU A 251 13.12 25.35 -23.74
N PHE A 252 13.37 26.19 -24.74
CA PHE A 252 14.46 27.17 -24.75
C PHE A 252 14.42 28.06 -23.50
N LEU A 253 13.26 28.65 -23.20
CA LEU A 253 13.11 29.52 -22.03
C LEU A 253 13.40 28.78 -20.72
N LYS A 254 12.89 27.56 -20.59
CA LYS A 254 13.09 26.72 -19.40
C LYS A 254 14.53 26.26 -19.23
N CYS A 255 15.16 25.80 -20.32
CA CYS A 255 16.56 25.40 -20.35
C CYS A 255 17.47 26.58 -20.00
N HIS A 256 17.24 27.76 -20.58
CA HIS A 256 17.99 28.97 -20.25
C HIS A 256 17.83 29.36 -18.77
N THR A 257 16.60 29.28 -18.23
CA THR A 257 16.32 29.64 -16.82
C THR A 257 17.01 28.72 -15.83
N LEU A 258 17.16 27.43 -16.16
CA LEU A 258 17.74 26.43 -15.27
C LEU A 258 19.18 26.04 -15.65
N GLY A 259 19.76 26.60 -16.72
CA GLY A 259 21.09 26.23 -17.21
C GLY A 259 21.17 24.79 -17.71
N ALA A 260 20.14 24.31 -18.40
CA ALA A 260 20.07 22.95 -18.97
C ALA A 260 20.42 22.93 -20.47
N ASP A 261 20.90 21.80 -20.97
CA ASP A 261 21.21 21.60 -22.39
C ASP A 261 19.93 21.44 -23.24
N LEU A 262 19.66 22.43 -24.10
CA LEU A 262 18.46 22.46 -24.93
C LEU A 262 18.42 21.33 -25.98
N GLU A 263 19.56 20.94 -26.56
CA GLU A 263 19.59 19.93 -27.61
C GLU A 263 19.22 18.57 -27.03
N LYS A 264 19.82 18.21 -25.89
CA LYS A 264 19.50 16.97 -25.17
C LYS A 264 18.03 16.92 -24.77
N VAL A 265 17.51 17.98 -24.15
CA VAL A 265 16.11 18.05 -23.73
C VAL A 265 15.17 17.94 -24.94
N SER A 266 15.50 18.59 -26.06
CA SER A 266 14.66 18.54 -27.26
C SER A 266 14.57 17.12 -27.83
N VAL A 267 15.70 16.41 -27.98
CA VAL A 267 15.73 15.02 -28.48
C VAL A 267 14.91 14.08 -27.60
N VAL A 268 15.07 14.17 -26.27
CA VAL A 268 14.34 13.32 -25.32
C VAL A 268 12.84 13.67 -25.31
N MET A 269 12.49 14.95 -25.46
CA MET A 269 11.09 15.38 -25.54
C MET A 269 10.40 14.81 -26.78
N GLU A 270 11.05 14.81 -27.94
CA GLU A 270 10.49 14.21 -29.16
C GLU A 270 10.23 12.72 -28.97
N TRP A 271 11.15 12.00 -28.32
CA TRP A 271 10.97 10.59 -27.96
C TRP A 271 9.77 10.37 -27.04
N PHE A 272 9.60 11.20 -26.00
CA PHE A 272 8.42 11.12 -25.11
C PHE A 272 7.11 11.37 -25.85
N LEU A 273 7.07 12.34 -26.76
CA LEU A 273 5.88 12.61 -27.57
C LEU A 273 5.49 11.39 -28.41
N GLN A 274 6.46 10.77 -29.08
CA GLN A 274 6.25 9.54 -29.83
C GLN A 274 5.75 8.40 -28.93
N TYR A 275 6.38 8.22 -27.77
CA TYR A 275 5.99 7.20 -26.78
C TYR A 275 4.55 7.37 -26.29
N PHE A 276 4.10 8.61 -26.11
CA PHE A 276 2.70 8.90 -25.74
C PHE A 276 1.71 8.61 -26.88
N GLY A 277 2.19 8.56 -28.13
CA GLY A 277 1.39 8.30 -29.33
C GLY A 277 1.20 9.52 -30.24
N PHE A 278 1.97 10.59 -30.05
CA PHE A 278 2.01 11.70 -31.00
C PHE A 278 2.80 11.33 -32.25
N LYS A 279 2.36 11.86 -33.39
CA LYS A 279 3.04 11.74 -34.68
C LYS A 279 3.30 13.12 -35.25
N LYS A 280 4.44 13.28 -35.91
CA LYS A 280 4.79 14.52 -36.60
C LYS A 280 3.97 14.64 -37.88
N GLY A 281 3.36 15.81 -38.11
CA GLY A 281 2.69 16.16 -39.35
C GLY A 281 3.66 16.71 -40.39
N ASN A 282 3.15 16.95 -41.61
CA ASN A 282 3.93 17.53 -42.71
C ASN A 282 4.34 18.99 -42.44
N ASP A 283 3.62 19.67 -41.56
CA ASP A 283 3.90 21.03 -41.07
C ASP A 283 4.83 21.02 -39.85
N ASP A 284 5.47 19.88 -39.58
CA ASP A 284 6.40 19.68 -38.48
C ASP A 284 5.76 19.73 -37.07
N ASN A 285 4.45 19.95 -36.95
CA ASN A 285 3.72 19.96 -35.68
C ASN A 285 3.42 18.53 -35.19
N TRP A 286 3.18 18.37 -33.89
CA TRP A 286 2.87 17.07 -33.29
C TRP A 286 1.37 16.88 -33.12
N TYR A 287 0.86 15.76 -33.62
CA TYR A 287 -0.56 15.41 -33.61
C TYR A 287 -0.81 14.10 -32.90
N TYR A 288 -1.77 14.08 -31.98
CA TYR A 288 -2.28 12.86 -31.39
C TYR A 288 -3.33 12.24 -32.32
N GLN A 289 -2.90 11.39 -33.25
CA GLN A 289 -3.70 10.96 -34.41
C GLN A 289 -4.80 9.93 -34.10
N HIS A 290 -4.88 9.39 -32.87
CA HIS A 290 -5.90 8.40 -32.57
C HIS A 290 -7.30 9.02 -32.48
N HIS A 291 -8.20 8.59 -33.37
CA HIS A 291 -9.64 8.91 -33.30
C HIS A 291 -10.24 8.51 -31.94
N HIS A 292 -9.74 7.42 -31.34
CA HIS A 292 -10.02 7.01 -29.97
C HIS A 292 -8.76 7.19 -29.11
N ILE A 293 -8.79 8.18 -28.21
CA ILE A 293 -7.70 8.34 -27.25
C ILE A 293 -7.58 7.06 -26.42
N GLN A 294 -6.39 6.47 -26.42
CA GLN A 294 -6.06 5.35 -25.54
C GLN A 294 -5.85 5.88 -24.12
N LEU A 295 -6.94 6.24 -23.44
CA LEU A 295 -6.91 6.86 -22.12
C LEU A 295 -6.14 6.01 -21.10
N LEU A 296 -6.23 4.68 -21.21
CA LEU A 296 -5.47 3.76 -20.38
C LEU A 296 -3.94 3.87 -20.63
N HIS A 297 -3.50 3.97 -21.89
CA HIS A 297 -2.08 4.18 -22.22
C HIS A 297 -1.59 5.52 -21.68
N LEU A 298 -2.30 6.60 -21.97
CA LEU A 298 -1.94 7.94 -21.48
C LEU A 298 -1.95 8.03 -19.95
N TRP A 299 -2.87 7.33 -19.28
CA TRP A 299 -2.88 7.21 -17.82
C TRP A 299 -1.64 6.50 -17.30
N LYS A 300 -1.22 5.38 -17.93
CA LYS A 300 0.04 4.69 -17.58
C LYS A 300 1.26 5.60 -17.80
N CYS A 301 1.29 6.34 -18.90
CA CYS A 301 2.34 7.33 -19.17
C CYS A 301 2.37 8.43 -18.10
N TYR A 302 1.20 8.99 -17.74
CA TYR A 302 1.08 10.03 -16.73
C TYR A 302 1.50 9.52 -15.35
N ARG A 303 1.09 8.31 -14.99
CA ARG A 303 1.53 7.62 -13.79
C ARG A 303 3.05 7.44 -13.76
N SER A 304 3.65 7.00 -14.85
CA SER A 304 5.10 6.86 -14.97
C SER A 304 5.80 8.22 -14.78
N ALA A 305 5.31 9.28 -15.44
CA ALA A 305 5.85 10.63 -15.30
C ALA A 305 5.69 11.21 -13.88
N ILE A 306 4.56 10.96 -13.20
CA ILE A 306 4.35 11.35 -11.80
C ILE A 306 5.29 10.61 -10.86
N ASN A 307 5.50 9.30 -11.07
CA ASN A 307 6.38 8.51 -10.24
C ASN A 307 7.85 8.93 -10.36
N LEU A 308 8.21 9.67 -11.41
CA LEU A 308 9.51 10.33 -11.55
C LEU A 308 9.60 11.65 -10.76
N GLN A 309 8.53 12.14 -10.13
CA GLN A 309 8.62 13.30 -9.24
C GLN A 309 9.55 12.99 -8.08
N LYS A 310 10.38 13.96 -7.70
CA LYS A 310 11.29 13.86 -6.54
C LYS A 310 10.61 13.31 -5.30
N MET A 311 9.34 13.62 -5.09
CA MET A 311 8.59 13.10 -3.96
C MET A 311 8.44 11.57 -4.01
N TYR A 312 8.15 10.99 -5.16
CA TYR A 312 8.08 9.53 -5.34
C TYR A 312 9.46 8.87 -5.30
N PHE A 313 10.49 9.52 -5.86
CA PHE A 313 11.86 9.00 -5.86
C PHE A 313 12.52 9.08 -4.46
N CYS A 314 12.35 10.20 -3.76
CA CYS A 314 12.73 10.36 -2.36
C CYS A 314 11.93 9.41 -1.48
N VAL A 315 10.63 9.20 -1.72
CA VAL A 315 9.86 8.18 -1.00
C VAL A 315 10.40 6.78 -1.29
N PHE A 316 10.79 6.45 -2.52
CA PHE A 316 11.38 5.15 -2.89
C PHE A 316 12.75 4.91 -2.24
N ILE A 317 13.62 5.91 -2.20
CA ILE A 317 14.93 5.81 -1.54
C ILE A 317 14.76 5.86 -0.03
N LEU A 318 13.90 6.72 0.51
CA LEU A 318 13.57 6.71 1.93
C LEU A 318 12.87 5.41 2.33
N LEU A 319 12.11 4.77 1.45
CA LEU A 319 11.52 3.43 1.65
C LEU A 319 12.60 2.37 1.87
N LEU A 320 13.80 2.54 1.29
CA LEU A 320 14.93 1.65 1.51
C LEU A 320 15.62 1.86 2.87
N TYR A 321 15.53 3.05 3.49
CA TYR A 321 16.24 3.36 4.75
C TYR A 321 15.34 3.73 5.93
N LYS A 322 14.04 3.89 5.73
CA LYS A 322 13.09 4.36 6.76
C LYS A 322 11.68 3.88 6.43
N THR A 323 11.00 3.32 7.43
CA THR A 323 9.58 2.94 7.36
C THR A 323 8.71 4.13 6.89
N ARG A 324 8.40 4.23 5.59
CA ARG A 324 7.61 5.33 5.03
C ARG A 324 6.49 4.87 4.10
N HIS A 325 5.50 5.75 4.04
CA HIS A 325 4.12 5.58 3.60
C HIS A 325 4.00 5.23 2.12
N TRP A 326 3.22 4.20 1.79
CA TRP A 326 2.94 3.84 0.41
C TRP A 326 1.95 4.84 -0.17
N ILE A 327 2.27 5.42 -1.32
CA ILE A 327 1.27 6.25 -2.01
C ILE A 327 0.13 5.32 -2.43
N VAL A 328 -1.02 5.51 -1.78
CA VAL A 328 -2.17 4.64 -1.94
C VAL A 328 -2.58 4.65 -3.40
N ARG A 329 -2.39 3.51 -4.05
CA ARG A 329 -2.63 3.35 -5.49
C ARG A 329 -4.11 3.17 -5.81
N ARG A 330 -4.86 2.51 -4.93
CA ARG A 330 -6.29 2.25 -5.12
C ARG A 330 -7.07 2.77 -3.94
N VAL A 331 -8.07 3.60 -4.23
CA VAL A 331 -8.97 4.17 -3.22
C VAL A 331 -10.41 3.92 -3.63
N CYS A 332 -11.26 3.61 -2.66
CA CYS A 332 -12.70 3.60 -2.87
C CYS A 332 -13.24 4.98 -2.47
N MET A 333 -13.96 5.67 -3.36
CA MET A 333 -14.51 7.00 -3.07
C MET A 333 -16.03 6.99 -3.22
N LEU A 334 -16.73 7.52 -2.22
CA LEU A 334 -18.17 7.75 -2.29
C LEU A 334 -18.46 8.91 -3.24
N TRP A 335 -19.15 8.62 -4.33
CA TRP A 335 -19.48 9.60 -5.36
C TRP A 335 -20.93 9.47 -5.77
N ASN A 336 -21.71 10.54 -5.58
CA ASN A 336 -23.15 10.58 -5.82
C ASN A 336 -23.88 9.42 -5.11
N GLY A 337 -23.56 9.21 -3.83
CA GLY A 337 -24.12 8.13 -3.00
C GLY A 337 -23.68 6.71 -3.36
N LYS A 338 -22.76 6.54 -4.32
CA LYS A 338 -22.23 5.22 -4.71
C LYS A 338 -20.73 5.14 -4.53
N LEU A 339 -20.27 4.09 -3.87
CA LEU A 339 -18.86 3.75 -3.76
C LEU A 339 -18.32 3.27 -5.10
N LYS A 340 -17.13 3.73 -5.45
CA LYS A 340 -16.44 3.35 -6.67
C LYS A 340 -14.96 3.27 -6.40
N ASP A 341 -14.33 2.28 -7.00
CA ASP A 341 -12.89 2.11 -6.95
C ASP A 341 -12.23 2.96 -8.02
N TYR A 342 -11.15 3.62 -7.64
CA TYR A 342 -10.32 4.43 -8.51
C TYR A 342 -8.86 4.07 -8.29
N GLU A 343 -8.07 4.11 -9.37
CA GLU A 343 -6.63 4.27 -9.25
C GLU A 343 -6.33 5.74 -8.95
N SER A 344 -5.60 6.01 -7.87
CA SER A 344 -5.26 7.36 -7.39
C SER A 344 -3.81 7.74 -7.70
N LEU A 345 -3.60 8.99 -8.09
CA LEU A 345 -2.29 9.64 -8.19
C LEU A 345 -2.33 11.02 -7.56
N PHE A 346 -1.21 11.47 -7.01
CA PHE A 346 -1.09 12.77 -6.37
C PHE A 346 -0.18 13.66 -7.23
N ASP A 347 -0.78 14.67 -7.85
CA ASP A 347 -0.04 15.72 -8.54
C ASP A 347 0.22 16.86 -7.56
N TYR A 348 1.37 16.79 -6.88
CA TYR A 348 1.79 17.80 -5.90
C TYR A 348 2.07 19.15 -6.53
N GLU A 349 2.44 19.20 -7.82
CA GLU A 349 2.68 20.46 -8.51
C GLU A 349 1.37 21.24 -8.72
N HIS A 350 0.31 20.52 -9.12
CA HIS A 350 -1.01 21.10 -9.36
C HIS A 350 -1.95 20.99 -8.15
N ARG A 351 -1.47 20.48 -7.03
CA ARG A 351 -2.25 20.27 -5.81
C ARG A 351 -3.54 19.48 -6.03
N THR A 352 -3.47 18.42 -6.82
CA THR A 352 -4.63 17.69 -7.31
C THR A 352 -4.50 16.20 -7.04
N ILE A 353 -5.58 15.57 -6.53
CA ILE A 353 -5.71 14.11 -6.54
C ILE A 353 -6.38 13.70 -7.84
N MET A 354 -5.70 12.86 -8.60
CA MET A 354 -6.15 12.30 -9.86
C MET A 354 -6.75 10.93 -9.61
N LEU A 355 -7.97 10.70 -10.07
CA LEU A 355 -8.71 9.46 -9.87
C LEU A 355 -9.13 8.88 -11.21
N PHE A 356 -8.67 7.66 -11.52
CA PHE A 356 -8.99 6.96 -12.76
C PHE A 356 -9.94 5.79 -12.50
N ASP A 357 -11.13 5.87 -13.10
CA ASP A 357 -12.12 4.80 -13.15
C ASP A 357 -11.78 3.88 -14.33
N GLU A 358 -11.11 2.77 -14.05
CA GLU A 358 -10.63 1.81 -15.04
C GLU A 358 -11.79 1.21 -15.86
N HIS A 359 -12.95 0.97 -15.22
CA HIS A 359 -14.12 0.39 -15.88
C HIS A 359 -14.78 1.35 -16.88
N LYS A 360 -14.78 2.64 -16.59
CA LYS A 360 -15.40 3.66 -17.45
C LYS A 360 -14.39 4.40 -18.32
N LEU A 361 -13.10 4.16 -18.11
CA LEU A 361 -12.00 4.94 -18.68
C LEU A 361 -12.24 6.44 -18.48
N LYS A 362 -12.62 6.83 -17.27
CA LYS A 362 -12.91 8.23 -16.91
C LYS A 362 -11.97 8.72 -15.84
N ILE A 363 -11.45 9.93 -16.04
CA ILE A 363 -10.57 10.59 -15.09
C ILE A 363 -11.36 11.67 -14.36
N LYS A 364 -11.08 11.79 -13.07
CA LYS A 364 -11.54 12.87 -12.22
C LYS A 364 -10.35 13.50 -11.54
N SER A 365 -10.48 14.78 -11.23
CA SER A 365 -9.51 15.52 -10.46
C SER A 365 -10.19 16.15 -9.26
N LEU A 366 -9.59 15.98 -8.08
CA LEU A 366 -9.97 16.65 -6.85
C LEU A 366 -8.92 17.70 -6.54
N GLN A 367 -9.30 18.97 -6.66
CA GLN A 367 -8.41 20.09 -6.37
C GLN A 367 -8.37 20.30 -4.85
N LEU A 368 -7.24 20.03 -4.20
CA LEU A 368 -7.14 20.11 -2.74
C LEU A 368 -6.93 21.54 -2.22
N GLY A 369 -6.34 22.39 -3.04
CA GLY A 369 -6.03 23.79 -2.71
C GLY A 369 -5.93 24.65 -3.96
N ASN A 370 -5.72 25.95 -3.80
CA ASN A 370 -5.50 26.91 -4.86
C ASN A 370 -4.28 26.50 -5.71
N PRO A 371 -4.47 26.24 -7.01
CA PRO A 371 -3.37 25.93 -7.91
C PRO A 371 -2.41 27.12 -8.10
N LYS A 372 -2.84 28.35 -7.76
CA LYS A 372 -1.96 29.52 -7.78
C LYS A 372 -1.04 29.46 -6.56
N LYS A 373 0.24 29.19 -6.85
CA LYS A 373 1.37 28.88 -5.95
C LYS A 373 1.66 29.93 -4.83
N SER A 374 0.86 30.98 -4.64
CA SER A 374 1.18 32.14 -3.81
C SER A 374 0.41 32.27 -2.49
N SER A 375 -0.67 31.52 -2.28
CA SER A 375 -1.40 31.58 -1.00
C SER A 375 -0.93 30.47 -0.05
N LEU A 376 -0.52 30.85 1.15
CA LEU A 376 -0.43 29.95 2.29
C LEU A 376 -1.83 29.38 2.52
N GLU A 377 -2.03 28.12 2.20
CA GLU A 377 -3.31 27.45 2.39
C GLU A 377 -3.24 26.48 3.56
N PHE A 378 -4.24 26.59 4.41
CA PHE A 378 -4.42 25.77 5.60
C PHE A 378 -5.79 25.06 5.58
N ASN A 379 -6.40 24.97 4.40
CA ASN A 379 -7.82 24.62 4.28
C ASN A 379 -8.06 23.16 3.92
N VAL A 380 -7.00 22.33 3.90
CA VAL A 380 -7.21 20.89 3.74
C VAL A 380 -7.68 20.31 5.06
N SER A 381 -8.99 20.09 5.18
CA SER A 381 -9.59 19.42 6.34
C SER A 381 -9.56 17.92 6.13
N ILE A 382 -9.03 17.19 7.11
CA ILE A 382 -9.02 15.73 7.13
C ILE A 382 -9.76 15.28 8.38
N GLN A 383 -10.74 14.40 8.20
CA GLN A 383 -11.47 13.78 9.31
C GLN A 383 -11.44 12.27 9.12
N TRP A 384 -11.16 11.54 10.20
CA TRP A 384 -11.18 10.08 10.18
C TRP A 384 -12.50 9.58 10.75
N TYR A 385 -13.02 8.52 10.14
CA TYR A 385 -14.10 7.74 10.74
C TYR A 385 -13.93 6.27 10.39
N ASN A 386 -14.67 5.41 11.08
CA ASN A 386 -14.72 3.99 10.79
C ASN A 386 -16.15 3.67 10.39
N ASP A 387 -16.31 2.95 9.29
CA ASP A 387 -17.60 2.47 8.83
C ASP A 387 -17.62 0.95 8.97
N ILE A 388 -18.61 0.44 9.69
CA ILE A 388 -18.77 -0.99 9.92
C ILE A 388 -20.05 -1.41 9.21
N ASP A 389 -19.87 -2.08 8.09
CA ASP A 389 -20.99 -2.62 7.32
C ASP A 389 -21.32 -4.01 7.87
N ILE A 390 -21.97 -4.03 9.04
CA ILE A 390 -22.32 -5.27 9.75
C ILE A 390 -23.34 -6.09 8.95
N HIS A 391 -24.21 -5.45 8.17
CA HIS A 391 -25.37 -6.12 7.59
C HIS A 391 -25.13 -6.70 6.20
N GLN A 392 -24.24 -6.11 5.39
CA GLN A 392 -24.04 -6.58 4.01
C GLN A 392 -22.74 -7.36 3.83
N THR A 393 -21.63 -6.84 4.35
CA THR A 393 -20.29 -7.38 4.05
C THR A 393 -19.55 -7.91 5.27
N HIS A 394 -20.02 -7.60 6.48
CA HIS A 394 -19.28 -7.79 7.73
C HIS A 394 -17.87 -7.18 7.71
N ALA A 395 -17.63 -6.21 6.83
CA ALA A 395 -16.33 -5.57 6.66
C ALA A 395 -16.24 -4.28 7.46
N LYS A 396 -15.05 -4.04 8.03
CA LYS A 396 -14.68 -2.76 8.63
C LYS A 396 -13.90 -1.95 7.61
N TRP A 397 -14.28 -0.70 7.42
CA TRP A 397 -13.63 0.22 6.50
C TRP A 397 -12.98 1.38 7.26
N ALA A 398 -11.70 1.59 7.01
CA ALA A 398 -10.99 2.77 7.50
C ALA A 398 -11.32 3.92 6.56
N CYS A 399 -12.04 4.92 7.06
CA CYS A 399 -12.58 5.98 6.21
C CYS A 399 -11.95 7.34 6.48
N LEU A 400 -11.85 8.15 5.44
CA LEU A 400 -11.28 9.50 5.48
C LEU A 400 -12.21 10.46 4.74
N ILE A 401 -12.55 11.58 5.37
CA ILE A 401 -13.27 12.69 4.75
C ILE A 401 -12.26 13.79 4.48
N LEU A 402 -12.18 14.21 3.21
CA LEU A 402 -11.33 15.29 2.76
C LEU A 402 -12.18 16.50 2.37
N ASN A 403 -11.85 17.66 2.92
CA ASN A 403 -12.55 18.94 2.72
C ASN A 403 -14.07 18.83 2.93
N HIS A 404 -14.49 18.03 3.91
CA HIS A 404 -15.89 17.75 4.24
C HIS A 404 -16.76 17.20 3.10
N THR A 405 -16.16 16.85 1.96
CA THR A 405 -16.89 16.59 0.70
C THR A 405 -16.54 15.23 0.12
N TRP A 406 -15.26 14.85 0.15
CA TRP A 406 -14.80 13.62 -0.49
C TRP A 406 -14.57 12.54 0.56
N HIS A 407 -15.43 11.53 0.55
CA HIS A 407 -15.33 10.39 1.46
C HIS A 407 -14.59 9.25 0.77
N PHE A 408 -13.47 8.86 1.35
CA PHE A 408 -12.66 7.72 0.94
C PHE A 408 -12.85 6.57 1.91
N ARG A 409 -12.82 5.34 1.39
CA ARG A 409 -12.74 4.10 2.16
C ARG A 409 -11.51 3.33 1.73
N THR A 410 -10.79 2.81 2.72
CA THR A 410 -9.72 1.84 2.54
C THR A 410 -10.00 0.60 3.39
N ILE A 411 -9.51 -0.54 2.93
CA ILE A 411 -9.64 -1.81 3.68
C ILE A 411 -8.69 -1.76 4.87
N HIS A 412 -7.44 -1.35 4.64
CA HIS A 412 -6.43 -1.29 5.67
C HIS A 412 -6.36 0.11 6.32
N PRO A 413 -6.21 0.21 7.64
CA PRO A 413 -6.06 1.50 8.33
C PRO A 413 -4.73 2.17 8.00
N LEU A 414 -3.70 1.39 7.66
CA LEU A 414 -2.44 1.94 7.17
C LEU A 414 -2.62 2.68 5.84
N ASP A 415 -3.47 2.17 4.93
CA ASP A 415 -3.78 2.90 3.68
C ASP A 415 -4.50 4.22 3.98
N ARG A 416 -5.39 4.25 4.98
CA ARG A 416 -6.03 5.51 5.42
C ARG A 416 -4.98 6.48 5.95
N ASP A 417 -4.07 6.02 6.80
CA ASP A 417 -2.98 6.84 7.32
C ASP A 417 -2.10 7.37 6.17
N ASP A 418 -1.75 6.51 5.22
CA ASP A 418 -0.87 6.84 4.11
C ASP A 418 -1.56 7.82 3.15
N LEU A 419 -2.86 7.65 2.91
CA LEU A 419 -3.70 8.61 2.18
C LEU A 419 -3.75 9.96 2.90
N SER A 420 -4.03 9.95 4.20
CA SER A 420 -4.02 11.14 5.06
C SER A 420 -2.67 11.84 4.99
N ASN A 421 -1.58 11.08 5.08
CA ASN A 421 -0.24 11.59 4.94
C ASN A 421 -0.05 12.19 3.54
N CYS A 422 -0.37 11.50 2.44
CA CYS A 422 -0.19 12.03 1.08
C CYS A 422 -0.87 13.39 0.88
N VAL A 423 -2.06 13.61 1.45
CA VAL A 423 -2.76 14.91 1.39
C VAL A 423 -2.23 15.94 2.40
N SER A 424 -1.49 15.49 3.42
CA SER A 424 -0.83 16.33 4.43
C SER A 424 0.63 16.64 4.10
N VAL A 425 1.26 15.87 3.20
CA VAL A 425 2.72 15.69 3.22
C VAL A 425 3.48 16.95 2.83
N ASN A 426 4.42 17.23 3.73
CA ASN A 426 5.70 17.89 3.58
C ASN A 426 6.82 16.83 3.55
N GLU A 427 7.69 16.86 2.52
CA GLU A 427 9.02 16.25 2.62
C GLU A 427 10.13 17.13 2.04
N SER A 428 10.98 17.64 2.94
CA SER A 428 12.27 18.29 2.73
C SER A 428 12.22 19.78 2.34
N LYS A 429 13.29 20.50 2.70
CA LYS A 429 13.55 21.94 2.50
C LYS A 429 13.34 22.45 1.06
N ASN A 430 13.03 21.58 0.10
CA ASN A 430 12.89 21.89 -1.33
C ASN A 430 11.56 21.40 -1.97
N ILE A 431 10.58 20.86 -1.22
CA ILE A 431 9.31 20.37 -1.80
C ILE A 431 8.11 21.12 -1.22
N ARG A 432 7.18 21.51 -2.09
CA ARG A 432 5.99 22.32 -1.75
C ARG A 432 4.94 21.48 -1.00
N GLU A 433 4.40 22.06 0.06
CA GLU A 433 3.54 21.42 1.05
C GLU A 433 2.05 21.69 0.76
N PHE A 434 1.16 20.71 0.94
CA PHE A 434 -0.29 20.98 0.90
C PHE A 434 -0.72 21.85 2.08
N ASN A 435 -0.23 21.54 3.28
CA ASN A 435 -0.40 22.33 4.50
C ASN A 435 0.96 22.65 5.11
N SER A 436 1.14 23.91 5.50
CA SER A 436 2.44 24.40 5.99
C SER A 436 2.72 24.13 7.47
N PHE A 437 1.68 23.86 8.24
CA PHE A 437 1.78 23.54 9.66
C PHE A 437 1.33 22.10 9.91
N ASN A 438 2.23 21.28 10.44
CA ASN A 438 1.96 19.88 10.75
C ASN A 438 2.39 19.56 12.18
N VAL A 439 1.51 18.86 12.89
CA VAL A 439 1.82 18.22 14.17
C VAL A 439 2.33 16.82 13.90
N ILE A 440 3.57 16.57 14.27
CA ILE A 440 4.16 15.25 14.26
C ILE A 440 3.93 14.63 15.65
N TRP A 441 3.41 13.42 15.73
CA TRP A 441 3.29 12.71 17.00
C TRP A 441 3.74 11.25 16.85
N LYS A 442 4.10 10.60 17.95
CA LYS A 442 4.55 9.20 17.95
C LYS A 442 3.58 8.34 18.74
N SER A 443 3.17 7.21 18.19
CA SER A 443 2.42 6.19 18.92
C SER A 443 3.36 5.30 19.77
N ILE A 444 2.77 4.43 20.60
CA ILE A 444 3.47 3.48 21.48
C ILE A 444 4.38 2.53 20.68
N ASP A 445 4.01 2.18 19.45
CA ASP A 445 4.81 1.40 18.51
C ASP A 445 5.96 2.21 17.86
N ASN A 446 6.25 3.41 18.36
CA ASN A 446 7.20 4.38 17.81
C ASN A 446 6.90 4.81 16.35
N LYS A 447 5.72 4.48 15.82
CA LYS A 447 5.32 4.97 14.49
C LYS A 447 5.08 6.46 14.57
N THR A 448 5.65 7.19 13.61
CA THR A 448 5.49 8.65 13.52
C THR A 448 4.28 8.96 12.65
N HIS A 449 3.38 9.78 13.16
CA HIS A 449 2.18 10.27 12.51
C HIS A 449 2.30 11.77 12.24
N LYS A 450 1.64 12.23 11.18
CA LYS A 450 1.56 13.65 10.83
C LYS A 450 0.10 14.05 10.76
N GLU A 451 -0.23 15.12 11.43
CA GLU A 451 -1.57 15.68 11.46
C GLU A 451 -1.51 17.13 10.96
N PRO A 452 -2.14 17.45 9.82
CA PRO A 452 -2.18 18.82 9.35
C PRO A 452 -3.19 19.60 10.18
N LEU A 453 -2.75 20.72 10.74
CA LEU A 453 -3.63 21.62 11.48
C LEU A 453 -3.54 23.03 10.89
N ASN A 454 -4.67 23.73 10.82
CA ASN A 454 -4.66 25.14 10.45
C ASN A 454 -4.33 26.00 11.67
N PRO A 455 -3.13 26.58 11.76
CA PRO A 455 -2.72 27.24 12.98
C PRO A 455 -3.48 28.55 13.23
N TYR A 456 -4.15 29.11 12.22
CA TYR A 456 -4.94 30.35 12.31
C TYR A 456 -6.38 30.11 12.76
N SER A 457 -6.90 28.89 12.62
CA SER A 457 -8.29 28.57 12.94
C SER A 457 -8.45 27.59 14.09
N ILE A 458 -7.36 26.99 14.56
CA ILE A 458 -7.40 25.98 15.61
C ILE A 458 -6.70 26.45 16.88
N THR A 459 -7.36 26.28 18.01
CA THR A 459 -6.74 26.48 19.32
C THR A 459 -5.86 25.28 19.68
N PHE A 460 -4.97 25.46 20.64
CA PHE A 460 -4.17 24.37 21.17
C PHE A 460 -5.04 23.23 21.71
N LYS A 461 -6.09 23.58 22.47
CA LYS A 461 -7.09 22.62 22.96
C LYS A 461 -7.73 21.82 21.84
N GLN A 462 -8.21 22.51 20.80
CA GLN A 462 -8.86 21.88 19.66
C GLN A 462 -7.89 20.98 18.89
N GLY A 463 -6.62 21.40 18.73
CA GLY A 463 -5.59 20.58 18.11
C GLY A 463 -5.31 19.30 18.89
N ILE A 464 -5.22 19.39 20.22
CA ILE A 464 -5.06 18.22 21.10
C ILE A 464 -6.28 17.29 21.01
N GLN A 465 -7.50 17.83 21.07
CA GLN A 465 -8.73 17.06 20.94
C GLN A 465 -8.83 16.37 19.58
N HIS A 466 -8.40 17.03 18.50
CA HIS A 466 -8.36 16.47 17.16
C HIS A 466 -7.39 15.27 17.07
N VAL A 467 -6.18 15.42 17.60
CA VAL A 467 -5.20 14.30 17.64
C VAL A 467 -5.71 13.16 18.52
N GLN A 468 -6.33 13.46 19.66
CA GLN A 468 -6.97 12.47 20.53
C GLN A 468 -8.07 11.69 19.80
N HIS A 469 -8.95 12.39 19.07
CA HIS A 469 -10.02 11.77 18.29
C HIS A 469 -9.46 10.84 17.20
N ASN A 470 -8.45 11.27 16.45
CA ASN A 470 -7.82 10.43 15.42
C ASN A 470 -7.15 9.19 16.01
N LEU A 471 -6.50 9.33 17.17
CA LEU A 471 -5.94 8.23 17.94
C LEU A 471 -7.01 7.23 18.41
N GLN A 472 -8.15 7.72 18.91
CA GLN A 472 -9.30 6.88 19.28
C GLN A 472 -9.83 6.12 18.07
N MET A 473 -10.07 6.80 16.95
CA MET A 473 -10.57 6.17 15.72
C MET A 473 -9.62 5.10 15.19
N ARG A 474 -8.31 5.32 15.27
CA ARG A 474 -7.28 4.34 14.91
C ARG A 474 -7.31 3.10 15.81
N ASN A 475 -7.26 3.29 17.13
CA ASN A 475 -7.25 2.18 18.08
C ASN A 475 -8.55 1.39 18.06
N HIS A 476 -9.69 2.06 17.87
CA HIS A 476 -10.97 1.41 17.72
C HIS A 476 -11.00 0.51 16.48
N PHE A 477 -10.44 0.98 15.36
CA PHE A 477 -10.36 0.17 14.14
C PHE A 477 -9.48 -1.08 14.35
N MET A 478 -8.26 -0.88 14.85
CA MET A 478 -7.24 -1.93 14.98
C MET A 478 -7.58 -2.97 16.05
N PHE A 479 -8.03 -2.51 17.22
CA PHE A 479 -8.10 -3.34 18.42
C PHE A 479 -9.50 -3.36 19.05
N GLY A 480 -10.47 -2.64 18.47
CA GLY A 480 -11.78 -2.45 19.10
C GLY A 480 -11.75 -1.54 20.33
N MET A 481 -10.61 -0.92 20.63
CA MET A 481 -10.39 -0.07 21.80
C MET A 481 -10.83 1.38 21.52
N ASP A 482 -11.97 1.80 22.06
CA ASP A 482 -12.47 3.18 21.91
C ASP A 482 -12.62 3.94 23.24
N GLU A 483 -12.38 3.29 24.38
CA GLU A 483 -12.34 3.96 25.67
C GLU A 483 -10.94 4.48 25.96
N LEU A 484 -10.82 5.79 26.18
CA LEU A 484 -9.55 6.43 26.48
C LEU A 484 -9.32 6.42 27.99
N ILE A 485 -8.25 5.75 28.44
CA ILE A 485 -7.85 5.70 29.85
C ILE A 485 -7.01 6.94 30.19
N LEU A 486 -5.98 7.19 29.39
CA LEU A 486 -4.99 8.23 29.63
C LEU A 486 -4.56 8.85 28.31
N PHE A 487 -4.66 10.17 28.24
CA PHE A 487 -4.10 10.98 27.16
C PHE A 487 -3.23 12.07 27.76
N GLU A 488 -1.94 12.04 27.48
CA GLU A 488 -0.96 12.95 28.05
C GLU A 488 -0.07 13.52 26.94
N CYS A 489 -0.01 14.84 26.82
CA CYS A 489 0.93 15.53 25.93
C CYS A 489 2.13 16.04 26.76
N LYS A 490 3.34 15.54 26.49
CA LYS A 490 4.56 15.95 27.19
C LYS A 490 5.13 17.23 26.59
N PHE A 491 4.70 18.36 27.12
CA PHE A 491 5.04 19.69 26.59
C PHE A 491 6.55 19.99 26.61
N ASP A 492 7.28 19.47 27.60
CA ASP A 492 8.73 19.59 27.77
C ASP A 492 9.52 18.91 26.64
N LYS A 493 8.91 17.92 25.98
CA LYS A 493 9.51 17.15 24.87
C LYS A 493 9.03 17.59 23.49
N CYS A 494 8.07 18.51 23.43
CA CYS A 494 7.61 19.07 22.17
C CYS A 494 8.73 19.90 21.51
N LYS A 495 8.78 19.90 20.17
CA LYS A 495 9.77 20.68 19.40
C LYS A 495 9.06 21.59 18.39
N PRO A 496 9.20 22.92 18.48
CA PRO A 496 9.87 23.65 19.57
C PRO A 496 9.12 23.46 20.91
N ALA A 497 9.82 23.73 22.01
CA ALA A 497 9.22 23.65 23.34
C ALA A 497 8.05 24.63 23.45
N ILE A 498 6.90 24.14 23.94
CA ILE A 498 5.74 24.98 24.24
C ILE A 498 5.99 25.62 25.60
N SER A 499 5.76 26.93 25.72
CA SER A 499 5.98 27.64 26.98
C SER A 499 5.19 27.00 28.11
N SER A 500 5.84 26.75 29.25
CA SER A 500 5.19 26.21 30.45
C SER A 500 4.08 27.11 31.02
N LYS A 501 4.01 28.37 30.58
CA LYS A 501 2.87 29.26 30.86
C LYS A 501 1.59 28.76 30.20
N ILE A 502 1.68 28.29 28.96
CA ILE A 502 0.54 27.75 28.19
C ILE A 502 0.10 26.42 28.81
N SER A 503 1.03 25.57 29.24
CA SER A 503 0.69 24.28 29.85
C SER A 503 0.00 24.40 31.22
N LYS A 504 0.23 25.50 31.94
CA LYS A 504 -0.38 25.77 33.26
C LYS A 504 -1.70 26.54 33.15
N MET A 505 -1.93 27.21 32.03
CA MET A 505 -3.20 27.86 31.76
C MET A 505 -4.21 26.78 31.36
N ASN A 506 -5.15 26.49 32.26
CA ASN A 506 -6.32 25.68 31.91
C ASN A 506 -7.15 26.33 30.77
N ASP A 507 -6.95 27.62 30.51
CA ASP A 507 -7.40 28.35 29.32
C ASP A 507 -6.55 28.02 28.09
N SER A 508 -6.85 26.86 27.51
CA SER A 508 -6.18 26.29 26.33
C SER A 508 -6.75 26.81 25.00
N ASP A 509 -7.52 27.90 25.03
CA ASP A 509 -8.16 28.54 23.87
C ASP A 509 -7.21 29.46 23.08
N VAL A 510 -5.91 29.40 23.36
CA VAL A 510 -4.86 30.09 22.58
C VAL A 510 -4.72 29.44 21.21
N LEU A 511 -4.76 30.25 20.14
CA LEU A 511 -4.54 29.79 18.77
C LEU A 511 -3.12 29.24 18.59
N LEU A 512 -2.95 28.18 17.79
CA LEU A 512 -1.60 27.67 17.47
C LEU A 512 -0.72 28.74 16.81
N TYR A 513 -1.32 29.67 16.05
CA TYR A 513 -0.65 30.84 15.52
C TYR A 513 0.07 31.63 16.62
N ASP A 514 -0.62 31.95 17.72
CA ASP A 514 -0.02 32.75 18.79
C ASP A 514 1.11 32.03 19.51
N ILE A 515 1.08 30.70 19.53
CA ILE A 515 2.14 29.87 20.12
C ILE A 515 3.39 29.87 19.24
N TYR A 516 3.23 29.77 17.91
CA TYR A 516 4.34 29.46 17.01
C TYR A 516 4.75 30.58 16.05
N LYS A 517 4.03 31.71 15.99
CA LYS A 517 4.30 32.84 15.07
C LYS A 517 5.70 33.43 15.15
N HIS A 518 6.40 33.22 16.28
CA HIS A 518 7.75 33.73 16.50
C HIS A 518 8.86 32.79 16.00
N LEU A 519 8.52 31.61 15.50
CA LEU A 519 9.51 30.70 14.94
C LEU A 519 9.98 31.14 13.55
N PRO A 520 11.26 30.91 13.21
CA PRO A 520 11.75 31.07 11.84
C PRO A 520 10.92 30.24 10.85
N HIS A 521 10.64 30.81 9.69
CA HIS A 521 9.88 30.19 8.61
C HIS A 521 8.39 29.91 8.90
N TYR A 522 7.84 30.38 10.02
CA TYR A 522 6.40 30.32 10.26
C TYR A 522 5.63 30.95 9.07
N PRO A 523 4.54 30.32 8.60
CA PRO A 523 3.86 29.13 9.13
C PRO A 523 4.36 27.78 8.59
N ILE A 524 5.38 27.78 7.73
CA ILE A 524 6.02 26.59 7.12
C ILE A 524 6.97 25.95 8.14
N ILE A 525 6.38 25.36 9.17
CA ILE A 525 7.10 24.72 10.28
C ILE A 525 6.52 23.33 10.58
N GLN A 526 7.39 22.43 11.00
CA GLN A 526 6.99 21.15 11.59
C GLN A 526 7.10 21.28 13.10
N VAL A 527 6.01 20.99 13.80
CA VAL A 527 6.02 20.93 15.26
C VAL A 527 5.87 19.47 15.69
N LEU A 528 6.72 19.02 16.60
CA LEU A 528 6.66 17.68 17.19
C LEU A 528 5.93 17.77 18.52
N TRP A 529 4.85 17.01 18.68
CA TRP A 529 4.14 16.79 19.94
C TRP A 529 4.38 15.35 20.41
N GLU A 530 4.96 15.17 21.60
CA GLU A 530 5.10 13.84 22.21
C GLU A 530 3.82 13.52 23.00
N ILE A 531 3.01 12.61 22.48
CA ILE A 531 1.71 12.24 23.03
C ILE A 531 1.75 10.78 23.47
N LYS A 532 1.29 10.53 24.69
CA LYS A 532 0.97 9.20 25.21
C LYS A 532 -0.54 9.02 25.20
N GLY A 533 -1.01 7.94 24.59
CA GLY A 533 -2.42 7.56 24.58
C GLY A 533 -2.59 6.11 24.95
N TYR A 534 -3.36 5.81 25.99
CA TYR A 534 -3.72 4.47 26.43
C TYR A 534 -5.22 4.28 26.27
N PHE A 535 -5.59 3.19 25.60
CA PHE A 535 -6.98 2.87 25.26
C PHE A 535 -7.33 1.47 25.76
N MET A 536 -8.61 1.24 26.01
CA MET A 536 -9.17 -0.08 26.27
C MET A 536 -10.45 -0.31 25.48
N VAL A 537 -10.83 -1.59 25.41
CA VAL A 537 -12.14 -1.98 24.92
C VAL A 537 -13.15 -1.71 26.04
N PRO A 538 -14.21 -0.93 25.80
CA PRO A 538 -15.25 -0.73 26.80
C PRO A 538 -15.84 -2.06 27.26
N TYR A 539 -16.03 -2.25 28.56
CA TYR A 539 -16.63 -3.47 29.12
C TYR A 539 -17.98 -3.82 28.48
N LYS A 540 -18.80 -2.81 28.17
CA LYS A 540 -20.08 -2.97 27.45
C LYS A 540 -19.97 -3.66 26.08
N ARG A 541 -18.78 -3.73 25.49
CA ARG A 541 -18.51 -4.39 24.20
C ARG A 541 -17.76 -5.72 24.37
N THR A 542 -17.38 -6.07 25.59
CA THR A 542 -16.82 -7.39 25.88
C THR A 542 -17.96 -8.40 25.96
N ILE A 543 -17.81 -9.52 25.26
CA ILE A 543 -18.76 -10.64 25.39
C ILE A 543 -18.31 -11.43 26.62
N GLY A 544 -19.13 -11.43 27.66
CA GLY A 544 -18.95 -12.34 28.78
C GLY A 544 -19.06 -13.77 28.25
N ILE A 545 -17.94 -14.46 28.08
CA ILE A 545 -17.94 -15.90 27.78
C ILE A 545 -18.21 -16.59 29.12
N GLU A 546 -19.49 -16.79 29.44
CA GLU A 546 -19.84 -17.69 30.53
C GLU A 546 -19.27 -19.07 30.18
N ARG A 547 -18.37 -19.61 31.02
CA ARG A 547 -17.71 -20.92 30.81
C ARG A 547 -18.67 -22.09 30.58
N LYS A 548 -19.97 -21.90 30.83
CA LYS A 548 -21.03 -22.91 30.66
C LYS A 548 -21.40 -23.14 29.19
N ASP A 549 -21.18 -22.14 28.33
CA ASP A 549 -21.57 -22.16 26.91
C ASP A 549 -20.41 -22.51 25.97
N LEU A 550 -19.22 -22.80 26.52
CA LEU A 550 -18.13 -23.40 25.76
C LEU A 550 -18.54 -24.84 25.40
N PRO A 551 -18.49 -25.25 24.11
CA PRO A 551 -18.78 -26.62 23.73
C PRO A 551 -17.89 -27.57 24.52
N LYS A 552 -18.52 -28.61 25.11
CA LYS A 552 -17.77 -29.65 25.81
C LYS A 552 -16.77 -30.24 24.81
N SER A 553 -15.53 -30.44 25.26
CA SER A 553 -14.36 -30.79 24.42
C SER A 553 -14.57 -31.91 23.42
N ASN A 554 -15.58 -32.77 23.64
CA ASN A 554 -15.86 -33.93 22.81
C ASN A 554 -16.40 -33.58 21.41
N ASP A 555 -17.02 -32.40 21.21
CA ASP A 555 -17.70 -32.07 19.94
C ASP A 555 -16.79 -31.42 18.89
N LEU A 556 -15.59 -30.96 19.26
CA LEU A 556 -14.69 -30.24 18.34
C LEU A 556 -13.67 -31.14 17.62
N GLY A 557 -13.56 -32.42 17.97
CA GLY A 557 -12.57 -33.34 17.37
C GLY A 557 -11.11 -32.94 17.59
N ILE A 558 -10.86 -31.93 18.44
CA ILE A 558 -9.54 -31.49 18.86
C ILE A 558 -9.23 -32.24 20.16
N GLU A 559 -8.28 -33.16 20.11
CA GLU A 559 -7.80 -33.90 21.27
C GLU A 559 -7.02 -32.94 22.20
N PHE A 560 -7.73 -32.26 23.09
CA PHE A 560 -7.09 -31.47 24.13
C PHE A 560 -6.39 -32.41 25.10
N ILE A 561 -5.07 -32.26 25.23
CA ILE A 561 -4.27 -32.97 26.25
C ILE A 561 -4.95 -32.77 27.61
N SER A 562 -5.41 -33.87 28.21
CA SER A 562 -6.17 -33.81 29.47
C SER A 562 -5.34 -33.12 30.55
N SER A 563 -5.82 -31.99 31.07
CA SER A 563 -5.11 -31.12 32.03
C SER A 563 -5.03 -31.70 33.46
N ASN A 564 -4.96 -33.02 33.61
CA ASN A 564 -4.92 -33.67 34.93
C ASN A 564 -3.53 -33.59 35.58
N GLN A 565 -2.51 -33.13 34.86
CA GLN A 565 -1.26 -32.67 35.48
C GLN A 565 -1.44 -31.24 35.96
N LYS A 566 -1.34 -31.05 37.29
CA LYS A 566 -1.23 -29.75 37.96
C LYS A 566 -0.07 -28.95 37.37
N THR A 567 -0.31 -28.14 36.35
CA THR A 567 0.54 -27.00 36.07
C THR A 567 0.05 -25.85 36.93
N LYS A 568 0.98 -25.28 37.72
CA LYS A 568 0.78 -24.14 38.63
C LYS A 568 0.63 -22.83 37.82
N PHE A 569 -0.20 -22.85 36.78
CA PHE A 569 -0.22 -21.81 35.77
C PHE A 569 -1.59 -21.16 35.65
N ASN A 570 -1.61 -19.83 35.74
CA ASN A 570 -2.79 -19.00 35.58
C ASN A 570 -2.99 -18.71 34.08
N PRO A 571 -4.09 -19.12 33.44
CA PRO A 571 -4.24 -19.05 31.98
C PRO A 571 -4.42 -17.63 31.42
N LEU A 572 -4.42 -16.58 32.25
CA LEU A 572 -4.51 -15.18 31.82
C LEU A 572 -3.19 -14.40 31.93
N LEU A 573 -2.13 -15.00 32.49
CA LEU A 573 -0.83 -14.35 32.66
C LEU A 573 0.27 -15.30 32.23
N TYR A 574 0.92 -15.01 31.10
CA TYR A 574 2.19 -15.65 30.81
C TYR A 574 3.20 -15.24 31.90
N GLU A 575 4.13 -16.14 32.25
CA GLU A 575 5.23 -15.85 33.19
C GLU A 575 6.04 -14.60 32.75
N CYS A 576 6.03 -14.32 31.44
CA CYS A 576 6.57 -13.14 30.80
C CYS A 576 5.87 -11.82 31.21
N ASP A 577 4.59 -11.87 31.59
CA ASP A 577 3.78 -10.68 31.93
C ASP A 577 3.85 -10.32 33.42
N LEU A 578 4.17 -11.27 34.30
CA LEU A 578 4.46 -10.97 35.71
C LEU A 578 5.69 -10.08 35.87
N HIS A 579 6.73 -10.31 35.08
CA HIS A 579 7.88 -9.41 35.02
C HIS A 579 7.49 -8.01 34.49
N LYS A 580 6.58 -7.92 33.51
CA LYS A 580 6.07 -6.63 33.01
C LYS A 580 5.21 -5.90 34.05
N LEU A 581 4.35 -6.62 34.77
CA LEU A 581 3.54 -6.05 35.85
C LEU A 581 4.41 -5.58 37.01
N LYS A 582 5.47 -6.33 37.34
CA LYS A 582 6.45 -5.91 38.33
C LYS A 582 7.28 -4.70 37.90
N ILE A 583 7.63 -4.62 36.61
CA ILE A 583 8.26 -3.41 36.04
C ILE A 583 7.29 -2.21 36.10
N ILE A 584 6.00 -2.41 35.83
CA ILE A 584 4.97 -1.36 35.96
C ILE A 584 4.81 -0.94 37.43
N GLU A 585 4.79 -1.89 38.37
CA GLU A 585 4.74 -1.64 39.81
C GLU A 585 5.98 -0.86 40.28
N ASP A 586 7.17 -1.31 39.91
CA ASP A 586 8.45 -0.68 40.23
C ASP A 586 8.57 0.72 39.59
N GLU A 587 8.15 0.92 38.33
CA GLU A 587 8.10 2.25 37.68
C GLU A 587 7.00 3.16 38.27
N SER A 588 5.87 2.61 38.71
CA SER A 588 4.75 3.36 39.31
C SER A 588 5.01 3.80 40.77
N SER A 589 5.96 3.16 41.45
CA SER A 589 6.40 3.56 42.78
C SER A 589 7.18 4.90 42.78
N VAL A 590 7.63 5.36 41.61
CA VAL A 590 8.24 6.68 41.42
C VAL A 590 7.14 7.76 41.39
N LYS A 591 6.73 8.24 42.58
CA LYS A 591 5.84 9.42 42.79
C LYS A 591 4.80 9.61 41.65
N VAL A 592 3.98 8.60 41.40
CA VAL A 592 2.82 8.76 40.52
C VAL A 592 1.91 9.79 41.17
N THR A 593 1.83 10.99 40.59
CA THR A 593 0.71 11.90 40.80
C THR A 593 -0.57 11.10 40.56
N ARG A 594 -1.39 10.91 41.61
CA ARG A 594 -2.64 10.13 41.59
C ARG A 594 -3.34 10.29 40.24
N ASN A 595 -3.31 9.25 39.43
CA ASN A 595 -3.99 9.25 38.15
C ASN A 595 -5.45 8.88 38.41
N ASN A 596 -6.28 9.89 38.69
CA ASN A 596 -7.69 9.73 39.08
C ASN A 596 -8.47 8.84 38.10
N ASN A 597 -8.09 8.78 36.82
CA ASN A 597 -8.80 7.97 35.82
C ASN A 597 -8.65 6.46 36.05
N LEU A 598 -7.49 5.99 36.49
CA LEU A 598 -7.28 4.56 36.75
C LEU A 598 -8.03 4.12 38.01
N GLN A 599 -8.06 4.97 39.04
CA GLN A 599 -8.86 4.76 40.24
C GLN A 599 -10.36 4.71 39.92
N LYS A 600 -10.84 5.62 39.07
CA LYS A 600 -12.23 5.62 38.58
C LYS A 600 -12.58 4.35 37.82
N LEU A 601 -11.72 3.92 36.89
CA LEU A 601 -11.92 2.67 36.16
C LEU A 601 -11.97 1.47 37.11
N PHE A 602 -11.06 1.41 38.08
CA PHE A 602 -11.03 0.33 39.06
C PHE A 602 -12.27 0.36 39.97
N HIS A 603 -12.75 1.56 40.33
CA HIS A 603 -14.01 1.74 41.06
C HIS A 603 -15.21 1.22 40.26
N GLU A 604 -15.30 1.57 38.97
CA GLU A 604 -16.35 1.11 38.06
C GLU A 604 -16.35 -0.42 37.90
N VAL A 605 -15.17 -1.04 37.82
CA VAL A 605 -15.02 -2.51 37.77
C VAL A 605 -15.56 -3.17 39.04
N ILE A 606 -15.24 -2.62 40.22
CA ILE A 606 -15.72 -3.12 41.51
C ILE A 606 -17.22 -2.91 41.67
N GLN A 607 -17.72 -1.73 41.25
CA GLN A 607 -19.12 -1.34 41.36
C GLN A 607 -20.02 -2.24 40.51
N ASN A 608 -19.60 -2.57 39.28
CA ASN A 608 -20.34 -3.43 38.38
C ASN A 608 -20.14 -4.94 38.66
N ASN A 609 -19.52 -5.30 39.79
CA ASN A 609 -19.18 -6.67 40.18
C ASN A 609 -18.26 -7.43 39.20
N TYR A 610 -17.54 -6.75 38.31
CA TYR A 610 -16.56 -7.39 37.41
C TYR A 610 -15.23 -7.73 38.11
N LEU A 611 -15.08 -7.42 39.40
CA LEU A 611 -13.92 -7.83 40.21
C LEU A 611 -13.70 -9.35 40.20
N CYS A 612 -14.78 -10.13 40.00
CA CYS A 612 -14.70 -11.59 39.86
C CYS A 612 -13.95 -12.05 38.63
N ASP A 613 -13.96 -11.27 37.54
CA ASP A 613 -13.28 -11.62 36.30
C ASP A 613 -11.77 -11.36 36.39
N LEU A 614 -11.36 -10.46 37.28
CA LEU A 614 -9.95 -10.14 37.53
C LEU A 614 -9.26 -11.14 38.46
N ILE A 615 -10.01 -11.88 39.28
CA ILE A 615 -9.45 -12.74 40.33
C ILE A 615 -9.89 -14.18 40.08
N THR A 616 -8.94 -15.02 39.67
CA THR A 616 -9.21 -16.44 39.38
C THR A 616 -9.57 -17.19 40.67
N PHE A 617 -10.85 -17.28 41.00
CA PHE A 617 -11.33 -18.06 42.15
C PHE A 617 -11.31 -19.56 41.81
N GLN A 618 -10.44 -20.33 42.47
CA GLN A 618 -10.25 -21.76 42.19
C GLN A 618 -11.24 -22.69 42.94
N SER A 619 -12.08 -22.18 43.83
CA SER A 619 -13.04 -22.98 44.60
C SER A 619 -14.35 -23.16 43.81
N LYS A 620 -14.68 -24.42 43.47
CA LYS A 620 -15.67 -24.75 42.44
C LYS A 620 -17.13 -24.91 42.89
N GLN A 621 -17.51 -24.75 44.16
CA GLN A 621 -18.86 -25.20 44.58
C GLN A 621 -19.66 -24.34 45.58
N ASN A 622 -19.13 -23.25 46.14
CA ASN A 622 -19.88 -22.50 47.15
C ASN A 622 -20.01 -21.00 46.82
N LYS A 623 -21.15 -20.59 46.25
CA LYS A 623 -21.50 -19.18 45.98
C LYS A 623 -21.36 -18.27 47.22
N LYS A 624 -21.50 -18.84 48.42
CA LYS A 624 -21.39 -18.10 49.68
C LYS A 624 -19.94 -17.74 50.00
N GLU A 625 -19.00 -18.64 49.73
CA GLU A 625 -17.55 -18.40 49.91
C GLU A 625 -17.04 -17.37 48.90
N GLU A 626 -17.49 -17.44 47.66
CA GLU A 626 -17.16 -16.47 46.62
C GLU A 626 -17.60 -15.05 47.01
N LYS A 627 -18.86 -14.89 47.47
CA LYS A 627 -19.35 -13.59 47.95
C LYS A 627 -18.57 -13.08 49.17
N GLN A 628 -18.19 -13.97 50.08
CA GLN A 628 -17.39 -13.61 51.26
C GLN A 628 -15.97 -13.19 50.87
N PHE A 629 -15.36 -13.87 49.89
CA PHE A 629 -14.04 -13.53 49.37
C PHE A 629 -14.03 -12.13 48.73
N TYR A 630 -15.01 -11.80 47.89
CA TYR A 630 -15.09 -10.44 47.32
C TYR A 630 -15.35 -9.37 48.37
N ASN A 631 -16.18 -9.65 49.38
CA ASN A 631 -16.37 -8.72 50.49
C ASN A 631 -15.08 -8.50 51.29
N ASN A 632 -14.27 -9.54 51.46
CA ASN A 632 -12.97 -9.41 52.12
C ASN A 632 -12.00 -8.55 51.30
N ILE A 633 -11.98 -8.70 49.98
CA ILE A 633 -11.16 -7.86 49.10
C ILE A 633 -11.64 -6.41 49.14
N LYS A 634 -12.95 -6.15 48.96
CA LYS A 634 -13.52 -4.79 49.07
C LYS A 634 -13.15 -4.16 50.42
N LYS A 635 -13.18 -4.93 51.52
CA LYS A 635 -12.79 -4.48 52.86
C LYS A 635 -11.28 -4.21 52.99
N GLN A 636 -10.43 -5.07 52.43
CA GLN A 636 -8.97 -4.87 52.45
C GLN A 636 -8.55 -3.62 51.68
N MET A 637 -9.28 -3.27 50.62
CA MET A 637 -9.04 -2.09 49.79
C MET A 637 -9.73 -0.83 50.33
N ASN A 638 -10.42 -0.90 51.47
CA ASN A 638 -11.28 0.16 52.01
C ASN A 638 -12.25 0.73 50.96
N TYR A 639 -12.82 -0.11 50.10
CA TYR A 639 -13.68 0.33 49.01
C TYR A 639 -14.93 1.06 49.53
N ASN A 640 -15.08 2.31 49.13
CA ASN A 640 -16.24 3.14 49.41
C ASN A 640 -17.10 3.29 48.15
N GLU A 641 -18.28 2.68 48.14
CA GLU A 641 -19.19 2.73 46.99
C GLU A 641 -19.66 4.16 46.65
N LYS A 642 -19.59 5.08 47.62
CA LYS A 642 -20.02 6.47 47.45
C LYS A 642 -18.89 7.44 47.10
N ASP A 643 -17.63 7.05 47.25
CA ASP A 643 -16.48 7.92 46.97
C ASP A 643 -15.45 7.21 46.09
N GLU A 644 -15.39 7.67 44.85
CA GLU A 644 -14.46 7.19 43.82
C GLU A 644 -12.99 7.42 44.21
N ASN A 645 -12.70 8.38 45.11
CA ASN A 645 -11.35 8.79 45.46
C ASN A 645 -10.77 8.03 46.67
N ASP A 646 -11.59 7.25 47.38
CA ASP A 646 -11.23 6.57 48.62
C ASP A 646 -10.49 5.24 48.41
N ILE A 647 -10.27 4.82 47.15
CA ILE A 647 -9.45 3.63 46.85
C ILE A 647 -7.97 3.98 47.12
N VAL A 648 -7.54 3.73 48.36
CA VAL A 648 -6.15 3.88 48.80
C VAL A 648 -5.32 2.76 48.17
N SER A 649 -4.32 3.16 47.38
CA SER A 649 -3.32 2.27 46.74
C SER A 649 -2.55 1.46 47.76
#